data_AF-A0A7C5IF92-F1
#
_entry.id   AF-A0A7C5IF92-F1
#
_cell.length_a   1.000
_cell.length_b   1.000
_cell.length_c   1.000
_cell.angle_alpha   90.00
_cell.angle_beta   90.00
_cell.angle_gamma   90.00
#
_symmetry.space_group_name_H-M   'P 1'
#
loop_
_entity.id
_entity.type
_entity.pdbx_description
1 polymer ?
#
loop_
_entity_poly.entity_id
_entity_poly.type
_entity_poly.pdbx_seq_one_letter_code
_entity_poly.pdbx_strand_id
1 'polypeptide(L)'
;MKNEKIAFLIFLLTLTVILSFFNQAEGFKEAFFKNVQFTPKVYDGEPILINVTIKNQAVTSIFGEPKFFLTVFADNNLVYDEASQPWICPLNNEYSKKIVVSNLKGPKEYLMRIELYWLNESIAIQEDVYQFKVTIVKLFIKDWGFSSVEVQAGAEKAEELKISFKNGGNDEMFNASIKISESANLIVTPNLKVLGNLKPEETREEIFLVSAPLGIELGIHQLTFQISYFDYRGVFHAEDFNVQVKIVKLKVKIEIYAPSTIKYKESANLIVKLKDGNNNPVINAPIKFYLNSSFLGVNSTNNLGEANLIFNANFKVGSYKIQVEYSGSNIFEASTTSFNLTIDKALTKIIVNAPEIGKVNEETSIKVRLIDEYNESISKAIVKLYADSQVLTGLTNDFGEAEFIYKPLTKGKIQIKILYEGNENYSSSYALSIVTVNPIKTSLTLITQPFLQGNEIKVKAVLKDEFKNPVSNASLIFTFFVNEKPVYKEAVLTNNLGEAFSKCKISSTGLIKVKVEFLGSEKFSESEASTSIYPSTAILFIAGLISAAAAATMLIYAKKTHFLEKIESIIKNRFPSIIKGEAAKNKCIKCGSEIPKGALYCNKCGANQFPYASIQQSLTLTDLDKKVLDYIVSHGGSISVSKAIEDLGLTRESLMESIERLKKMGKLEQIE
;
A
#
# COMPACT_ATOMS: atom_id res chain seq x y z
N MET A 1 -54.46 98.51 -64.69
CA MET A 1 -54.98 98.05 -63.37
C MET A 1 -56.28 97.23 -63.35
N LYS A 2 -57.24 97.31 -64.30
CA LYS A 2 -58.42 96.38 -64.28
C LYS A 2 -58.27 95.16 -65.21
N ASN A 3 -57.53 95.26 -66.32
CA ASN A 3 -57.46 94.19 -67.33
C ASN A 3 -56.34 93.18 -67.06
N GLU A 4 -55.17 93.61 -66.54
CA GLU A 4 -54.02 92.72 -66.29
C GLU A 4 -54.32 91.65 -65.23
N LYS A 5 -55.08 91.99 -64.19
CA LYS A 5 -55.52 91.02 -63.17
C LYS A 5 -56.47 89.97 -63.74
N ILE A 6 -57.23 90.28 -64.78
CA ILE A 6 -58.11 89.31 -65.46
C ILE A 6 -57.26 88.37 -66.33
N ALA A 7 -56.30 88.90 -67.09
CA ALA A 7 -55.36 88.08 -67.86
C ALA A 7 -54.56 87.11 -66.98
N PHE A 8 -54.04 87.57 -65.83
CA PHE A 8 -53.29 86.71 -64.91
C PHE A 8 -54.18 85.65 -64.22
N LEU A 9 -55.43 85.98 -63.89
CA LEU A 9 -56.38 85.01 -63.33
C LEU A 9 -56.79 83.94 -64.35
N ILE A 10 -57.03 84.34 -65.60
CA ILE A 10 -57.28 83.41 -66.72
C ILE A 10 -56.07 82.50 -66.95
N PHE A 11 -54.85 83.05 -66.95
CA PHE A 11 -53.63 82.25 -67.12
C PHE A 11 -53.45 81.22 -65.99
N LEU A 12 -53.68 81.61 -64.72
CA LEU A 12 -53.67 80.67 -63.60
C LEU A 12 -54.76 79.60 -63.71
N LEU A 13 -55.98 79.96 -64.11
CA LEU A 13 -57.08 79.01 -64.34
C LEU A 13 -56.76 78.04 -65.48
N THR A 14 -56.19 78.49 -66.60
CA THR A 14 -55.75 77.59 -67.67
C THR A 14 -54.63 76.68 -67.20
N LEU A 15 -53.69 77.16 -66.38
CA LEU A 15 -52.57 76.36 -65.90
C LEU A 15 -53.01 75.31 -64.87
N THR A 16 -53.91 75.65 -63.93
CA THR A 16 -54.46 74.66 -62.97
C THR A 16 -55.43 73.68 -63.62
N VAL A 17 -56.16 74.07 -64.65
CA VAL A 17 -56.97 73.15 -65.47
C VAL A 17 -56.07 72.20 -66.27
N ILE A 18 -55.00 72.68 -66.89
CA ILE A 18 -54.04 71.79 -67.59
C ILE A 18 -53.39 70.80 -66.62
N LEU A 19 -52.99 71.24 -65.42
CA LEU A 19 -52.42 70.37 -64.38
C LEU A 19 -53.42 69.42 -63.72
N SER A 20 -54.74 69.70 -63.72
CA SER A 20 -55.75 68.73 -63.27
C SER A 20 -56.14 67.74 -64.37
N PHE A 21 -56.15 68.14 -65.64
CA PHE A 21 -56.38 67.21 -66.76
C PHE A 21 -55.24 66.20 -67.00
N PHE A 22 -54.00 66.52 -66.60
CA PHE A 22 -52.89 65.55 -66.69
C PHE A 22 -52.85 64.50 -65.56
N ASN A 23 -53.68 64.64 -64.52
CA ASN A 23 -53.68 63.73 -63.35
C ASN A 23 -54.87 62.76 -63.32
N GLN A 24 -55.66 62.65 -64.40
CA GLN A 24 -56.71 61.63 -64.53
C GLN A 24 -56.71 60.95 -65.90
N ALA A 25 -55.52 60.70 -66.44
CA ALA A 25 -55.32 59.74 -67.52
C ALA A 25 -55.21 58.31 -66.95
N GLU A 26 -56.27 57.82 -66.31
CA GLU A 26 -56.53 56.37 -66.32
C GLU A 26 -56.88 56.00 -67.77
N GLY A 27 -55.84 55.75 -68.57
CA GLY A 27 -56.01 55.23 -69.92
C GLY A 27 -56.82 53.95 -69.86
N PHE A 28 -57.77 53.78 -70.77
CA PHE A 28 -58.51 52.53 -70.90
C PHE A 28 -57.49 51.41 -71.11
N LYS A 29 -57.39 50.51 -70.11
CA LYS A 29 -56.55 49.31 -70.17
C LYS A 29 -57.24 48.31 -71.07
N GLU A 30 -56.93 48.40 -72.37
CA GLU A 30 -57.64 47.68 -73.42
C GLU A 30 -57.04 46.27 -73.65
N ALA A 31 -55.79 46.04 -73.25
CA ALA A 31 -55.18 44.70 -73.24
C ALA A 31 -54.91 44.19 -71.82
N PHE A 32 -55.12 42.89 -71.58
CA PHE A 32 -54.85 42.27 -70.27
C PHE A 32 -54.45 40.79 -70.36
N PHE A 33 -53.85 40.28 -69.28
CA PHE A 33 -53.52 38.87 -69.11
C PHE A 33 -54.79 38.03 -68.89
N LYS A 34 -55.30 37.41 -69.95
CA LYS A 34 -56.40 36.45 -69.87
C LYS A 34 -56.00 35.18 -69.10
N ASN A 35 -54.74 34.75 -69.24
CA ASN A 35 -54.19 33.58 -68.56
C ASN A 35 -52.67 33.74 -68.38
N VAL A 36 -52.15 33.32 -67.22
CA VAL A 36 -50.70 33.22 -66.95
C VAL A 36 -50.45 31.87 -66.30
N GLN A 37 -49.70 31.01 -66.98
CA GLN A 37 -49.29 29.69 -66.48
C GLN A 37 -47.78 29.66 -66.37
N PHE A 38 -47.27 29.35 -65.18
CA PHE A 38 -45.84 29.35 -64.88
C PHE A 38 -45.48 28.13 -64.04
N THR A 39 -44.21 27.73 -64.06
CA THR A 39 -43.70 26.72 -63.11
C THR A 39 -43.45 27.38 -61.75
N PRO A 40 -44.19 27.06 -60.67
CA PRO A 40 -44.07 27.76 -59.37
C PRO A 40 -42.84 27.32 -58.55
N LYS A 41 -42.20 26.20 -58.92
CA LYS A 41 -41.09 25.58 -58.21
C LYS A 41 -40.12 24.95 -59.22
N VAL A 42 -38.89 25.49 -59.30
CA VAL A 42 -37.79 25.00 -60.17
C VAL A 42 -36.50 24.89 -59.35
N TYR A 43 -35.52 24.11 -59.79
CA TYR A 43 -34.22 23.98 -59.12
C TYR A 43 -33.21 25.08 -59.55
N ASP A 44 -32.20 25.38 -58.73
CA ASP A 44 -31.13 26.33 -59.09
C ASP A 44 -30.42 25.90 -60.38
N GLY A 45 -30.51 26.74 -61.41
CA GLY A 45 -30.00 26.48 -62.76
C GLY A 45 -31.05 26.01 -63.78
N GLU A 46 -32.25 25.64 -63.35
CA GLU A 46 -33.37 25.38 -64.28
C GLU A 46 -34.02 26.68 -64.78
N PRO A 47 -34.53 26.71 -66.02
CA PRO A 47 -35.30 27.83 -66.53
C PRO A 47 -36.75 27.81 -66.00
N ILE A 48 -37.27 28.98 -65.61
CA ILE A 48 -38.70 29.19 -65.40
C ILE A 48 -39.35 29.36 -66.78
N LEU A 49 -40.33 28.51 -67.07
CA LEU A 49 -41.22 28.66 -68.22
C LEU A 49 -42.48 29.41 -67.79
N ILE A 50 -42.81 30.50 -68.51
CA ILE A 50 -44.03 31.28 -68.31
C ILE A 50 -44.78 31.33 -69.65
N ASN A 51 -45.94 30.69 -69.72
CA ASN A 51 -46.86 30.81 -70.84
C ASN A 51 -47.91 31.88 -70.51
N VAL A 52 -47.99 32.94 -71.30
CA VAL A 52 -49.02 33.97 -71.19
C VAL A 52 -50.02 33.86 -72.34
N THR A 53 -51.29 34.14 -72.06
CA THR A 53 -52.30 34.48 -73.08
C THR A 53 -52.84 35.87 -72.75
N ILE A 54 -52.65 36.79 -73.68
CA ILE A 54 -53.05 38.19 -73.58
C ILE A 54 -54.24 38.40 -74.51
N LYS A 55 -55.28 39.07 -74.04
CA LYS A 55 -56.44 39.43 -74.85
C LYS A 55 -56.47 40.93 -75.05
N ASN A 56 -56.51 41.37 -76.31
CA ASN A 56 -56.75 42.76 -76.67
C ASN A 56 -58.26 42.97 -76.91
N GLN A 57 -58.90 43.81 -76.10
CA GLN A 57 -60.32 44.19 -76.21
C GLN A 57 -60.52 45.61 -76.75
N ALA A 58 -59.49 46.23 -77.33
CA ALA A 58 -59.53 47.62 -77.76
C ALA A 58 -60.72 47.94 -78.67
N VAL A 59 -61.35 49.10 -78.46
CA VAL A 59 -62.54 49.53 -79.18
C VAL A 59 -62.14 50.56 -80.24
N THR A 60 -61.60 50.03 -81.36
CA THR A 60 -61.16 50.78 -82.55
C THR A 60 -60.09 51.85 -82.29
N SER A 61 -58.83 51.41 -82.19
CA SER A 61 -57.68 52.32 -82.20
C SER A 61 -57.62 53.13 -83.50
N ILE A 62 -57.47 54.45 -83.37
CA ILE A 62 -57.10 55.38 -84.45
C ILE A 62 -55.58 55.45 -84.66
N PHE A 63 -54.80 54.74 -83.83
CA PHE A 63 -53.35 54.84 -83.68
C PHE A 63 -52.66 53.53 -84.07
N GLY A 64 -52.63 53.24 -85.37
CA GLY A 64 -51.80 52.19 -85.97
C GLY A 64 -52.11 50.75 -85.56
N GLU A 65 -51.18 49.84 -85.89
CA GLU A 65 -51.22 48.46 -85.41
C GLU A 65 -50.81 48.41 -83.93
N PRO A 66 -51.62 47.83 -83.03
CA PRO A 66 -51.36 47.85 -81.60
C PRO A 66 -50.20 46.90 -81.26
N LYS A 67 -49.04 47.49 -81.01
CA LYS A 67 -47.77 46.83 -80.67
C LYS A 67 -47.63 46.73 -79.16
N PHE A 68 -47.39 45.51 -78.67
CA PHE A 68 -47.20 45.21 -77.26
C PHE A 68 -45.81 44.63 -77.00
N PHE A 69 -45.33 44.76 -75.77
CA PHE A 69 -44.15 44.06 -75.28
C PHE A 69 -44.34 43.67 -73.81
N LEU A 70 -43.47 42.77 -73.35
CA LEU A 70 -43.49 42.23 -71.99
C LEU A 70 -42.16 42.48 -71.28
N THR A 71 -42.22 42.85 -70.02
CA THR A 71 -41.08 42.89 -69.10
C THR A 71 -41.38 41.98 -67.91
N VAL A 72 -40.37 41.26 -67.42
CA VAL A 72 -40.48 40.44 -66.20
C VAL A 72 -39.43 40.90 -65.20
N PHE A 73 -39.86 41.10 -63.96
CA PHE A 73 -39.03 41.44 -62.82
C PHE A 73 -39.04 40.32 -61.78
N ALA A 74 -37.92 40.12 -61.12
CA ALA A 74 -37.75 39.27 -59.95
C ALA A 74 -37.25 40.14 -58.78
N ASP A 75 -38.07 40.32 -57.74
CA ASP A 75 -37.85 41.24 -56.62
C ASP A 75 -37.46 42.67 -57.08
N ASN A 76 -38.17 43.19 -58.09
CA ASN A 76 -37.92 44.48 -58.77
C ASN A 76 -36.65 44.56 -59.64
N ASN A 77 -35.87 43.49 -59.79
CA ASN A 77 -34.77 43.44 -60.76
C ASN A 77 -35.29 42.96 -62.11
N LEU A 78 -34.98 43.66 -63.21
CA LEU A 78 -35.38 43.27 -64.56
C LEU A 78 -34.65 41.97 -64.96
N VAL A 79 -35.41 40.93 -65.33
CA VAL A 79 -34.88 39.60 -65.71
C VAL A 79 -35.33 39.13 -67.10
N TYR A 80 -36.25 39.86 -67.72
CA TYR A 80 -36.69 39.67 -69.10
C TYR A 80 -37.23 40.98 -69.66
N ASP A 81 -36.90 41.31 -70.91
CA ASP A 81 -37.31 42.56 -71.57
C ASP A 81 -37.50 42.32 -73.08
N GLU A 82 -38.66 42.77 -73.60
CA GLU A 82 -39.02 42.74 -75.01
C GLU A 82 -39.20 44.13 -75.63
N ALA A 83 -38.87 45.23 -74.94
CA ALA A 83 -39.10 46.60 -75.42
C ALA A 83 -38.42 46.89 -76.77
N SER A 84 -37.34 46.17 -77.09
CA SER A 84 -36.65 46.24 -78.39
C SER A 84 -37.27 45.37 -79.51
N GLN A 85 -38.22 44.48 -79.18
CA GLN A 85 -38.87 43.53 -80.10
C GLN A 85 -40.40 43.45 -79.85
N PRO A 86 -41.14 44.57 -79.95
CA PRO A 86 -42.58 44.58 -79.74
C PRO A 86 -43.33 43.85 -80.86
N TRP A 87 -44.45 43.23 -80.50
CA TRP A 87 -45.24 42.31 -81.33
C TRP A 87 -46.72 42.74 -81.37
N ILE A 88 -47.45 42.38 -82.42
CA ILE A 88 -48.81 42.89 -82.66
C ILE A 88 -49.86 41.95 -82.05
N CYS A 89 -50.83 42.49 -81.32
CA CYS A 89 -52.03 41.76 -80.88
C CYS A 89 -53.28 42.37 -81.54
N PRO A 90 -53.83 41.77 -82.61
CA PRO A 90 -54.98 42.32 -83.31
C PRO A 90 -56.22 42.53 -82.43
N LEU A 91 -57.12 43.43 -82.86
CA LEU A 91 -58.35 43.78 -82.16
C LEU A 91 -59.21 42.54 -81.86
N ASN A 92 -59.75 42.44 -80.63
CA ASN A 92 -60.58 41.32 -80.15
C ASN A 92 -59.94 39.91 -80.27
N ASN A 93 -58.63 39.82 -80.53
CA ASN A 93 -57.91 38.55 -80.62
C ASN A 93 -57.12 38.25 -79.34
N GLU A 94 -56.63 37.02 -79.27
CA GLU A 94 -55.79 36.53 -78.18
C GLU A 94 -54.41 36.13 -78.73
N TYR A 95 -53.36 36.64 -78.10
CA TYR A 95 -51.98 36.31 -78.42
C TYR A 95 -51.38 35.48 -77.28
N SER A 96 -50.73 34.36 -77.61
CA SER A 96 -50.10 33.50 -76.60
C SER A 96 -48.60 33.38 -76.84
N LYS A 97 -47.80 33.59 -75.78
CA LYS A 97 -46.34 33.62 -75.84
C LYS A 97 -45.73 32.75 -74.76
N LYS A 98 -44.53 32.23 -75.01
CA LYS A 98 -43.69 31.56 -74.02
C LYS A 98 -42.49 32.44 -73.69
N ILE A 99 -42.32 32.76 -72.42
CA ILE A 99 -41.18 33.46 -71.85
C ILE A 99 -40.33 32.43 -71.10
N VAL A 100 -39.00 32.61 -71.15
CA VAL A 100 -38.02 31.77 -70.46
C VAL A 100 -37.16 32.69 -69.59
N VAL A 101 -37.29 32.57 -68.27
CA VAL A 101 -36.45 33.30 -67.30
C VAL A 101 -35.41 32.33 -66.75
N SER A 102 -34.15 32.72 -66.81
CA SER A 102 -33.00 31.89 -66.40
C SER A 102 -32.10 32.64 -65.41
N ASN A 103 -31.10 31.95 -64.86
CA ASN A 103 -30.04 32.51 -64.00
C ASN A 103 -30.46 33.04 -62.62
N LEU A 104 -31.74 32.94 -62.22
CA LEU A 104 -32.14 33.14 -60.81
C LEU A 104 -31.49 32.07 -59.91
N LYS A 105 -31.20 32.45 -58.66
CA LYS A 105 -30.37 31.67 -57.74
C LYS A 105 -31.12 31.25 -56.47
N GLY A 106 -31.07 29.95 -56.19
CA GLY A 106 -31.60 29.36 -54.96
C GLY A 106 -30.55 29.27 -53.84
N PRO A 107 -30.98 28.96 -52.60
CA PRO A 107 -32.37 28.71 -52.19
C PRO A 107 -33.13 30.03 -51.95
N LYS A 108 -34.19 30.30 -52.71
CA LYS A 108 -34.97 31.54 -52.55
C LYS A 108 -36.39 31.45 -53.14
N GLU A 109 -37.37 32.06 -52.48
CA GLU A 109 -38.64 32.45 -53.10
C GLU A 109 -38.51 33.87 -53.65
N TYR A 110 -38.77 34.05 -54.94
CA TYR A 110 -38.77 35.36 -55.60
C TYR A 110 -40.21 35.84 -55.81
N LEU A 111 -40.47 37.13 -55.55
CA LEU A 111 -41.67 37.81 -56.01
C LEU A 111 -41.48 38.20 -57.48
N MET A 112 -42.14 37.46 -58.36
CA MET A 112 -42.14 37.69 -59.79
C MET A 112 -43.25 38.68 -60.15
N ARG A 113 -42.96 39.60 -61.08
CA ARG A 113 -43.93 40.52 -61.65
C ARG A 113 -43.74 40.58 -63.16
N ILE A 114 -44.78 40.28 -63.92
CA ILE A 114 -44.81 40.50 -65.37
C ILE A 114 -45.72 41.68 -65.68
N GLU A 115 -45.24 42.58 -66.54
CA GLU A 115 -45.91 43.80 -66.94
C GLU A 115 -46.15 43.75 -68.46
N LEU A 116 -47.38 44.09 -68.87
CA LEU A 116 -47.78 44.25 -70.26
C LEU A 116 -47.74 45.73 -70.61
N TYR A 117 -47.01 46.06 -71.67
CA TYR A 117 -46.94 47.41 -72.20
C TYR A 117 -47.51 47.49 -73.61
N TRP A 118 -48.33 48.50 -73.87
CA TRP A 118 -48.64 48.99 -75.21
C TRP A 118 -47.58 50.05 -75.60
N LEU A 119 -46.99 49.90 -76.79
CA LEU A 119 -46.06 50.88 -77.37
C LEU A 119 -46.79 51.74 -78.39
N ASN A 120 -47.14 52.96 -78.00
CA ASN A 120 -47.71 53.97 -78.89
C ASN A 120 -46.60 54.92 -79.35
N GLU A 121 -46.18 54.80 -80.62
CA GLU A 121 -45.02 55.47 -81.22
C GLU A 121 -43.71 55.30 -80.44
N SER A 122 -43.43 56.19 -79.49
CA SER A 122 -42.25 56.19 -78.61
C SER A 122 -42.59 56.17 -77.11
N ILE A 123 -43.88 56.03 -76.76
CA ILE A 123 -44.38 56.02 -75.38
C ILE A 123 -44.85 54.60 -75.04
N ALA A 124 -44.28 54.03 -73.98
CA ALA A 124 -44.72 52.77 -73.39
C ALA A 124 -45.77 53.04 -72.30
N ILE A 125 -46.96 52.47 -72.44
CA ILE A 125 -48.10 52.59 -71.52
C ILE A 125 -48.35 51.22 -70.88
N GLN A 126 -48.41 51.16 -69.54
CA GLN A 126 -48.54 49.89 -68.80
C GLN A 126 -50.01 49.43 -68.69
N GLU A 127 -50.39 48.56 -69.62
CA GLU A 127 -51.74 47.99 -69.77
C GLU A 127 -52.14 47.08 -68.61
N ASP A 128 -51.29 46.14 -68.19
CA ASP A 128 -51.64 45.17 -67.14
C ASP A 128 -50.41 44.65 -66.38
N VAL A 129 -50.62 44.15 -65.16
CA VAL A 129 -49.55 43.68 -64.26
C VAL A 129 -50.01 42.43 -63.52
N TYR A 130 -49.30 41.32 -63.70
CA TYR A 130 -49.56 40.07 -63.00
C TYR A 130 -48.39 39.75 -62.04
N GLN A 131 -48.70 39.56 -60.75
CA GLN A 131 -47.74 39.18 -59.72
C GLN A 131 -47.91 37.71 -59.31
N PHE A 132 -46.80 37.01 -59.14
CA PHE A 132 -46.75 35.61 -58.74
C PHE A 132 -45.47 35.31 -57.97
N LYS A 133 -45.38 34.11 -57.39
CA LYS A 133 -44.20 33.65 -56.66
C LYS A 133 -43.57 32.47 -57.39
N VAL A 134 -42.25 32.43 -57.43
CA VAL A 134 -41.50 31.24 -57.87
C VAL A 134 -40.42 30.91 -56.85
N THR A 135 -40.44 29.66 -56.39
CA THR A 135 -39.41 29.12 -55.49
C THR A 135 -38.30 28.49 -56.31
N ILE A 136 -37.11 29.08 -56.28
CA ILE A 136 -35.88 28.44 -56.74
C ILE A 136 -35.38 27.56 -55.60
N VAL A 137 -35.52 26.25 -55.78
CA VAL A 137 -35.05 25.24 -54.85
C VAL A 137 -33.54 25.09 -54.98
N LYS A 138 -32.86 25.01 -53.85
CA LYS A 138 -31.49 24.49 -53.78
C LYS A 138 -31.33 23.69 -52.52
N LEU A 139 -30.78 22.49 -52.64
CA LEU A 139 -30.35 21.66 -51.53
C LEU A 139 -28.82 21.68 -51.46
N PHE A 140 -28.29 21.71 -50.24
CA PHE A 140 -26.87 21.55 -49.91
C PHE A 140 -26.75 21.28 -48.40
N ILE A 141 -25.67 20.66 -47.97
CA ILE A 141 -25.39 20.43 -46.55
C ILE A 141 -24.72 21.65 -45.92
N LYS A 142 -25.15 21.99 -44.70
CA LYS A 142 -24.79 23.22 -44.00
C LYS A 142 -24.45 22.92 -42.53
N ASP A 143 -23.65 23.80 -41.92
CA ASP A 143 -23.18 23.71 -40.53
C ASP A 143 -22.52 22.34 -40.21
N TRP A 144 -21.72 21.81 -41.14
CA TRP A 144 -20.94 20.57 -40.95
C TRP A 144 -19.95 20.71 -39.79
N GLY A 145 -20.04 19.81 -38.82
CA GLY A 145 -19.17 19.73 -37.66
C GLY A 145 -18.91 18.28 -37.25
N PHE A 146 -17.79 18.07 -36.55
CA PHE A 146 -17.44 16.77 -35.99
C PHE A 146 -16.66 16.91 -34.67
N SER A 147 -16.72 15.87 -33.83
CA SER A 147 -15.93 15.79 -32.60
C SER A 147 -14.46 15.49 -32.90
N SER A 148 -13.54 16.22 -32.27
CA SER A 148 -12.13 15.80 -32.20
C SER A 148 -12.01 14.48 -31.46
N VAL A 149 -11.39 13.47 -32.08
CA VAL A 149 -11.25 12.12 -31.54
C VAL A 149 -9.80 11.61 -31.69
N GLU A 150 -9.27 11.05 -30.60
CA GLU A 150 -7.98 10.35 -30.57
C GLU A 150 -8.23 8.84 -30.45
N VAL A 151 -7.79 8.05 -31.44
CA VAL A 151 -7.98 6.59 -31.49
C VAL A 151 -6.66 5.89 -31.24
N GLN A 152 -6.65 4.90 -30.34
CA GLN A 152 -5.45 4.12 -30.02
C GLN A 152 -5.26 2.98 -31.02
N ALA A 153 -4.09 2.91 -31.66
CA ALA A 153 -3.74 1.85 -32.60
C ALA A 153 -3.70 0.47 -31.90
N GLY A 154 -4.54 -0.47 -32.34
CA GLY A 154 -4.66 -1.80 -31.76
C GLY A 154 -5.57 -1.90 -30.52
N ALA A 155 -6.34 -0.87 -30.18
CA ALA A 155 -7.35 -0.97 -29.13
C ALA A 155 -8.59 -1.76 -29.58
N GLU A 156 -9.06 -2.68 -28.73
CA GLU A 156 -10.28 -3.47 -28.96
C GLU A 156 -11.55 -2.60 -28.82
N LYS A 157 -11.50 -1.57 -27.96
CA LYS A 157 -12.57 -0.60 -27.80
C LYS A 157 -12.45 0.52 -28.84
N ALA A 158 -13.48 0.67 -29.68
CA ALA A 158 -13.64 1.82 -30.56
C ALA A 158 -14.00 3.11 -29.79
N GLU A 159 -13.69 4.26 -30.37
CA GLU A 159 -14.05 5.58 -29.83
C GLU A 159 -15.17 6.24 -30.65
N GLU A 160 -15.94 7.12 -30.02
CA GLU A 160 -17.06 7.84 -30.65
C GLU A 160 -16.57 9.03 -31.49
N LEU A 161 -16.79 8.95 -32.80
CA LEU A 161 -16.81 10.09 -33.72
C LEU A 161 -18.25 10.58 -33.88
N LYS A 162 -18.55 11.77 -33.36
CA LYS A 162 -19.83 12.45 -33.58
C LYS A 162 -19.73 13.36 -34.78
N ILE A 163 -20.75 13.34 -35.63
CA ILE A 163 -20.88 14.17 -36.83
C ILE A 163 -22.23 14.89 -36.75
N SER A 164 -22.25 16.19 -37.01
CA SER A 164 -23.47 16.99 -37.05
C SER A 164 -23.51 17.90 -38.28
N PHE A 165 -24.72 18.13 -38.79
CA PHE A 165 -24.99 18.99 -39.94
C PHE A 165 -26.49 19.26 -40.05
N LYS A 166 -26.91 20.11 -41.01
CA LYS A 166 -28.31 20.29 -41.39
C LYS A 166 -28.52 20.41 -42.89
N ASN A 167 -29.76 20.23 -43.32
CA ASN A 167 -30.21 20.66 -44.65
C ASN A 167 -30.19 22.19 -44.71
N GLY A 168 -29.28 22.78 -45.51
CA GLY A 168 -29.18 24.22 -45.71
C GLY A 168 -30.10 24.80 -46.78
N GLY A 169 -30.88 23.94 -47.44
CA GLY A 169 -31.80 24.29 -48.50
C GLY A 169 -33.17 24.78 -48.03
N ASN A 170 -34.00 25.18 -49.00
CA ASN A 170 -35.38 25.63 -48.81
C ASN A 170 -36.44 24.57 -49.17
N ASP A 171 -36.04 23.31 -49.31
CA ASP A 171 -36.92 22.19 -49.65
C ASP A 171 -36.51 20.92 -48.87
N GLU A 172 -37.34 19.89 -48.92
CA GLU A 172 -37.05 18.61 -48.25
C GLU A 172 -35.98 17.81 -49.00
N MET A 173 -34.97 17.32 -48.28
CA MET A 173 -34.04 16.29 -48.77
C MET A 173 -34.69 14.93 -48.57
N PHE A 174 -34.94 14.19 -49.65
CA PHE A 174 -35.61 12.89 -49.62
C PHE A 174 -34.60 11.75 -49.49
N ASN A 175 -34.92 10.77 -48.63
CA ASN A 175 -34.11 9.57 -48.40
C ASN A 175 -32.61 9.88 -48.20
N ALA A 176 -32.30 10.83 -47.33
CA ALA A 176 -30.94 11.22 -47.02
C ALA A 176 -30.18 10.07 -46.32
N SER A 177 -28.89 9.93 -46.65
CA SER A 177 -27.99 8.98 -46.00
C SER A 177 -26.57 9.53 -45.91
N ILE A 178 -25.83 9.11 -44.90
CA ILE A 178 -24.42 9.43 -44.70
C ILE A 178 -23.60 8.13 -44.70
N LYS A 179 -22.50 8.11 -45.44
CA LYS A 179 -21.69 6.91 -45.73
C LYS A 179 -20.21 7.24 -45.63
N ILE A 180 -19.40 6.33 -45.09
CA ILE A 180 -17.94 6.42 -45.25
C ILE A 180 -17.58 6.11 -46.73
N SER A 181 -16.89 7.03 -47.41
CA SER A 181 -16.40 6.86 -48.78
C SER A 181 -14.90 6.57 -48.82
N GLU A 182 -14.12 7.11 -47.89
CA GLU A 182 -12.72 6.76 -47.62
C GLU A 182 -12.50 6.69 -46.10
N SER A 183 -11.85 5.63 -45.60
CA SER A 183 -11.61 5.41 -44.16
C SER A 183 -10.14 5.49 -43.75
N ALA A 184 -9.21 5.69 -44.68
CA ALA A 184 -7.77 5.80 -44.44
C ALA A 184 -7.19 4.61 -43.65
N ASN A 185 -7.65 3.40 -43.98
CA ASN A 185 -7.35 2.11 -43.31
C ASN A 185 -7.89 1.96 -41.87
N LEU A 186 -8.77 2.87 -41.42
CA LEU A 186 -9.50 2.73 -40.16
C LEU A 186 -10.79 1.92 -40.35
N ILE A 187 -11.27 1.35 -39.25
CA ILE A 187 -12.55 0.65 -39.18
C ILE A 187 -13.59 1.64 -38.65
N VAL A 188 -14.66 1.87 -39.41
CA VAL A 188 -15.74 2.83 -39.08
C VAL A 188 -17.07 2.09 -39.11
N THR A 189 -17.81 2.12 -38.01
CA THR A 189 -19.07 1.37 -37.83
C THR A 189 -20.20 2.28 -37.31
N PRO A 190 -21.37 2.35 -37.97
CA PRO A 190 -21.69 1.72 -39.25
C PRO A 190 -20.95 2.37 -40.42
N ASN A 191 -20.83 1.69 -41.56
CA ASN A 191 -20.28 2.27 -42.79
C ASN A 191 -21.31 3.11 -43.58
N LEU A 192 -22.60 2.94 -43.28
CA LEU A 192 -23.73 3.66 -43.87
C LEU A 192 -24.81 3.86 -42.80
N LYS A 193 -25.36 5.08 -42.70
CA LYS A 193 -26.54 5.41 -41.90
C LYS A 193 -27.58 6.07 -42.79
N VAL A 194 -28.78 5.48 -42.85
CA VAL A 194 -29.96 6.08 -43.49
C VAL A 194 -30.65 7.00 -42.47
N LEU A 195 -31.00 8.21 -42.89
CA LEU A 195 -31.47 9.31 -42.03
C LEU A 195 -32.95 9.64 -42.24
N GLY A 196 -33.58 9.03 -43.25
CA GLY A 196 -34.93 9.40 -43.72
C GLY A 196 -34.90 10.74 -44.46
N ASN A 197 -36.02 11.46 -44.45
CA ASN A 197 -36.06 12.80 -45.02
C ASN A 197 -35.54 13.85 -44.03
N LEU A 198 -34.97 14.94 -44.54
CA LEU A 198 -34.52 16.11 -43.76
C LEU A 198 -35.21 17.38 -44.25
N LYS A 199 -35.94 18.07 -43.38
CA LYS A 199 -36.62 19.34 -43.70
C LYS A 199 -35.63 20.52 -43.74
N PRO A 200 -35.99 21.66 -44.35
CA PRO A 200 -35.20 22.89 -44.30
C PRO A 200 -34.73 23.26 -42.87
N GLU A 201 -33.44 23.56 -42.72
CA GLU A 201 -32.75 23.82 -41.45
C GLU A 201 -32.88 22.71 -40.37
N GLU A 202 -33.33 21.50 -40.72
CA GLU A 202 -33.39 20.37 -39.79
C GLU A 202 -31.99 19.78 -39.54
N THR A 203 -31.54 19.84 -38.30
CA THR A 203 -30.26 19.28 -37.85
C THR A 203 -30.33 17.76 -37.66
N ARG A 204 -29.23 17.08 -37.97
CA ARG A 204 -28.92 15.71 -37.57
C ARG A 204 -27.61 15.70 -36.78
N GLU A 205 -27.55 14.81 -35.79
CA GLU A 205 -26.31 14.36 -35.14
C GLU A 205 -26.27 12.84 -35.25
N GLU A 206 -25.13 12.29 -35.66
CA GLU A 206 -24.91 10.86 -35.86
C GLU A 206 -23.59 10.44 -35.21
N ILE A 207 -23.56 9.22 -34.67
CA ILE A 207 -22.39 8.66 -33.97
C ILE A 207 -21.85 7.47 -34.76
N PHE A 208 -20.56 7.53 -35.05
CA PHE A 208 -19.77 6.49 -35.67
C PHE A 208 -18.74 5.97 -34.67
N LEU A 209 -18.58 4.66 -34.58
CA LEU A 209 -17.53 4.02 -33.80
C LEU A 209 -16.30 3.84 -34.70
N VAL A 210 -15.17 4.42 -34.30
CA VAL A 210 -13.90 4.36 -35.03
C VAL A 210 -12.88 3.55 -34.24
N SER A 211 -12.28 2.54 -34.87
CA SER A 211 -11.13 1.81 -34.33
C SER A 211 -9.99 1.72 -35.34
N ALA A 212 -8.77 1.59 -34.82
CA ALA A 212 -7.53 1.64 -35.56
C ALA A 212 -6.81 0.28 -35.47
N PRO A 213 -6.54 -0.42 -36.59
CA PRO A 213 -5.78 -1.67 -36.58
C PRO A 213 -4.38 -1.51 -35.96
N LEU A 214 -3.85 -2.58 -35.36
CA LEU A 214 -2.48 -2.59 -34.86
C LEU A 214 -1.48 -2.43 -36.03
N GLY A 215 -0.51 -1.54 -35.89
CA GLY A 215 0.53 -1.31 -36.91
C GLY A 215 0.19 -0.26 -37.97
N ILE A 216 -0.97 0.41 -37.88
CA ILE A 216 -1.25 1.63 -38.65
C ILE A 216 -0.28 2.76 -38.28
N GLU A 217 -0.09 3.72 -39.18
CA GLU A 217 0.71 4.92 -38.93
C GLU A 217 0.09 5.81 -37.82
N LEU A 218 0.94 6.55 -37.11
CA LEU A 218 0.55 7.46 -36.04
C LEU A 218 0.52 8.90 -36.57
N GLY A 219 -0.57 9.63 -36.34
CA GLY A 219 -0.72 10.98 -36.90
C GLY A 219 -2.18 11.32 -37.20
N ILE A 220 -2.40 12.29 -38.08
CA ILE A 220 -3.76 12.71 -38.49
C ILE A 220 -4.14 11.95 -39.76
N HIS A 221 -5.17 11.11 -39.66
CA HIS A 221 -5.82 10.47 -40.80
C HIS A 221 -7.03 11.32 -41.23
N GLN A 222 -7.24 11.43 -42.54
CA GLN A 222 -8.42 12.09 -43.11
C GLN A 222 -9.39 11.03 -43.63
N LEU A 223 -10.62 11.07 -43.12
CA LEU A 223 -11.73 10.22 -43.53
C LEU A 223 -12.67 11.06 -44.39
N THR A 224 -13.21 10.48 -45.46
CA THR A 224 -14.24 11.14 -46.27
C THR A 224 -15.60 10.51 -45.99
N PHE A 225 -16.56 11.34 -45.61
CA PHE A 225 -17.97 10.98 -45.47
C PHE A 225 -18.78 11.60 -46.59
N GLN A 226 -19.46 10.76 -47.37
CA GLN A 226 -20.41 11.20 -48.37
C GLN A 226 -21.80 11.29 -47.76
N ILE A 227 -22.41 12.48 -47.80
CA ILE A 227 -23.86 12.64 -47.61
C ILE A 227 -24.50 12.59 -48.99
N SER A 228 -25.60 11.86 -49.12
CA SER A 228 -26.39 11.78 -50.35
C SER A 228 -27.89 11.85 -50.07
N TYR A 229 -28.64 12.42 -51.01
CA TYR A 229 -30.08 12.63 -50.91
C TYR A 229 -30.70 12.81 -52.31
N PHE A 230 -32.02 12.76 -52.38
CA PHE A 230 -32.79 13.11 -53.58
C PHE A 230 -33.51 14.45 -53.36
N ASP A 231 -33.72 15.20 -54.43
CA ASP A 231 -34.60 16.39 -54.42
C ASP A 231 -36.05 16.04 -54.82
N TYR A 232 -36.94 17.04 -54.80
CA TYR A 232 -38.36 16.89 -55.15
C TYR A 232 -38.63 16.43 -56.60
N ARG A 233 -37.63 16.45 -57.49
CA ARG A 233 -37.71 15.96 -58.87
C ARG A 233 -37.28 14.48 -58.97
N GLY A 234 -36.76 13.90 -57.87
CA GLY A 234 -36.13 12.59 -57.86
C GLY A 234 -34.69 12.59 -58.41
N VAL A 235 -34.04 13.76 -58.51
CA VAL A 235 -32.63 13.84 -58.90
C VAL A 235 -31.74 13.56 -57.69
N PHE A 236 -30.76 12.69 -57.86
CA PHE A 236 -29.76 12.34 -56.85
C PHE A 236 -28.67 13.41 -56.72
N HIS A 237 -28.31 13.75 -55.49
CA HIS A 237 -27.21 14.63 -55.14
C HIS A 237 -26.31 13.96 -54.10
N ALA A 238 -25.02 14.29 -54.12
CA ALA A 238 -24.06 13.85 -53.13
C ALA A 238 -23.01 14.94 -52.86
N GLU A 239 -22.58 15.04 -51.60
CA GLU A 239 -21.59 16.00 -51.10
C GLU A 239 -20.60 15.25 -50.18
N ASP A 240 -19.30 15.38 -50.46
CA ASP A 240 -18.22 14.73 -49.71
C ASP A 240 -17.60 15.68 -48.68
N PHE A 241 -17.47 15.22 -47.43
CA PHE A 241 -16.95 15.98 -46.31
C PHE A 241 -15.80 15.26 -45.60
N ASN A 242 -14.73 15.98 -45.30
CA ASN A 242 -13.57 15.42 -44.62
C ASN A 242 -13.67 15.55 -43.09
N VAL A 243 -13.28 14.49 -42.39
CA VAL A 243 -13.11 14.41 -40.94
C VAL A 243 -11.64 14.12 -40.63
N GLN A 244 -11.10 14.72 -39.57
CA GLN A 244 -9.77 14.40 -39.08
C GLN A 244 -9.85 13.53 -37.81
N VAL A 245 -9.20 12.38 -37.85
CA VAL A 245 -9.03 11.46 -36.71
C VAL A 245 -7.55 11.37 -36.39
N LYS A 246 -7.18 11.54 -35.11
CA LYS A 246 -5.77 11.44 -34.68
C LYS A 246 -5.49 10.05 -34.12
N ILE A 247 -4.52 9.35 -34.70
CA ILE A 247 -4.10 8.02 -34.24
C ILE A 247 -2.91 8.17 -33.28
N VAL A 248 -3.05 7.54 -32.12
CA VAL A 248 -2.07 7.54 -31.02
C VAL A 248 -1.67 6.11 -30.64
N LYS A 249 -0.58 5.99 -29.88
CA LYS A 249 -0.08 4.70 -29.39
C LYS A 249 -1.06 4.06 -28.41
N LEU A 250 -0.96 2.74 -28.25
CA LEU A 250 -1.76 2.02 -27.27
C LEU A 250 -1.24 2.32 -25.85
N LYS A 251 -2.14 2.74 -24.96
CA LYS A 251 -1.80 3.02 -23.56
C LYS A 251 -1.39 1.75 -22.83
N VAL A 252 -0.57 1.90 -21.79
CA VAL A 252 -0.12 0.80 -20.94
C VAL A 252 -0.24 1.12 -19.46
N LYS A 253 -0.60 0.11 -18.68
CA LYS A 253 -0.78 0.15 -17.23
C LYS A 253 0.37 -0.59 -16.55
N ILE A 254 0.99 0.07 -15.56
CA ILE A 254 1.98 -0.55 -14.67
C ILE A 254 1.29 -0.87 -13.35
N GLU A 255 1.35 -2.14 -12.94
CA GLU A 255 0.90 -2.63 -11.64
C GLU A 255 2.11 -3.13 -10.84
N ILE A 256 2.28 -2.69 -9.59
CA ILE A 256 3.39 -3.11 -8.72
C ILE A 256 2.85 -3.97 -7.58
N TYR A 257 3.50 -5.11 -7.35
CA TYR A 257 3.27 -6.02 -6.24
C TYR A 257 4.57 -6.11 -5.44
N ALA A 258 4.57 -5.48 -4.27
CA ALA A 258 5.72 -5.34 -3.37
C ALA A 258 5.24 -5.12 -1.92
N PRO A 259 6.04 -5.46 -0.91
CA PRO A 259 5.78 -5.02 0.46
C PRO A 259 5.91 -3.49 0.59
N SER A 260 5.10 -2.88 1.45
CA SER A 260 5.23 -1.45 1.82
C SER A 260 6.28 -1.19 2.90
N THR A 261 6.65 -2.22 3.66
CA THR A 261 7.60 -2.20 4.79
C THR A 261 8.49 -3.43 4.72
N ILE A 262 9.81 -3.24 4.84
CA ILE A 262 10.83 -4.28 5.00
C ILE A 262 11.85 -3.79 6.03
N LYS A 263 12.70 -4.67 6.56
CA LYS A 263 13.74 -4.31 7.53
C LYS A 263 15.09 -4.05 6.88
N TYR A 264 15.98 -3.38 7.58
CA TYR A 264 17.39 -3.24 7.21
C TYR A 264 18.04 -4.62 6.92
N LYS A 265 18.80 -4.71 5.82
CA LYS A 265 19.34 -5.95 5.20
C LYS A 265 18.32 -6.95 4.62
N GLU A 266 17.02 -6.81 4.87
CA GLU A 266 16.01 -7.69 4.28
C GLU A 266 16.04 -7.61 2.74
N SER A 267 15.67 -8.70 2.07
CA SER A 267 15.62 -8.77 0.61
C SER A 267 14.20 -9.06 0.15
N ALA A 268 13.63 -8.21 -0.70
CA ALA A 268 12.26 -8.32 -1.18
C ALA A 268 12.19 -8.37 -2.71
N ASN A 269 11.30 -9.21 -3.25
CA ASN A 269 11.05 -9.27 -4.69
C ASN A 269 9.98 -8.23 -5.08
N LEU A 270 10.37 -7.24 -5.87
CA LEU A 270 9.49 -6.23 -6.44
C LEU A 270 8.99 -6.73 -7.80
N ILE A 271 7.73 -7.16 -7.87
CA ILE A 271 7.11 -7.69 -9.08
C ILE A 271 6.35 -6.56 -9.77
N VAL A 272 6.72 -6.25 -11.01
CA VAL A 272 6.04 -5.26 -11.86
C VAL A 272 5.31 -5.99 -12.98
N LYS A 273 4.03 -5.69 -13.20
CA LYS A 273 3.28 -6.17 -14.37
C LYS A 273 2.97 -5.01 -15.31
N LEU A 274 3.34 -5.15 -16.59
CA LEU A 274 3.01 -4.22 -17.66
C LEU A 274 1.93 -4.83 -18.55
N LYS A 275 0.80 -4.13 -18.67
CA LYS A 275 -0.35 -4.53 -19.52
C LYS A 275 -0.68 -3.42 -20.51
N ASP A 276 -1.22 -3.76 -21.67
CA ASP A 276 -1.77 -2.80 -22.63
C ASP A 276 -3.19 -2.34 -22.25
N GLY A 277 -3.77 -1.44 -23.05
CA GLY A 277 -5.13 -0.93 -22.88
C GLY A 277 -6.23 -1.99 -23.03
N ASN A 278 -5.91 -3.15 -23.60
CA ASN A 278 -6.80 -4.31 -23.72
C ASN A 278 -6.60 -5.29 -22.53
N ASN A 279 -5.67 -5.01 -21.61
CA ASN A 279 -5.19 -5.84 -20.50
C ASN A 279 -4.28 -7.01 -20.87
N ASN A 280 -3.82 -7.10 -22.13
CA ASN A 280 -2.86 -8.12 -22.56
C ASN A 280 -1.47 -7.84 -21.98
N PRO A 281 -0.67 -8.89 -21.67
CA PRO A 281 0.69 -8.72 -21.17
C PRO A 281 1.62 -8.12 -22.24
N VAL A 282 2.34 -7.05 -21.89
CA VAL A 282 3.37 -6.48 -22.78
C VAL A 282 4.69 -7.22 -22.52
N ILE A 283 5.11 -8.05 -23.48
CA ILE A 283 6.23 -9.00 -23.35
C ILE A 283 7.56 -8.36 -23.81
N ASN A 284 8.68 -8.74 -23.18
CA ASN A 284 10.05 -8.26 -23.47
C ASN A 284 10.27 -6.75 -23.32
N ALA A 285 9.37 -6.03 -22.65
CA ALA A 285 9.47 -4.59 -22.41
C ALA A 285 10.50 -4.28 -21.31
N PRO A 286 11.49 -3.40 -21.55
CA PRO A 286 12.47 -3.04 -20.53
C PRO A 286 11.85 -2.10 -19.48
N ILE A 287 11.79 -2.58 -18.24
CA ILE A 287 11.31 -1.83 -17.07
C ILE A 287 12.51 -1.31 -16.28
N LYS A 288 12.63 0.00 -16.12
CA LYS A 288 13.66 0.64 -15.28
C LYS A 288 13.14 0.84 -13.86
N PHE A 289 14.04 0.70 -12.89
CA PHE A 289 13.76 0.85 -11.47
C PHE A 289 14.65 1.94 -10.85
N TYR A 290 14.09 2.75 -9.97
CA TYR A 290 14.77 3.85 -9.29
C TYR A 290 14.39 3.92 -7.80
N LEU A 291 15.35 4.31 -6.95
CA LEU A 291 15.19 4.59 -5.52
C LEU A 291 15.52 6.06 -5.26
N ASN A 292 14.54 6.88 -4.88
CA ASN A 292 14.71 8.33 -4.70
C ASN A 292 15.47 8.99 -5.90
N SER A 293 15.06 8.63 -7.12
CA SER A 293 15.69 9.01 -8.40
C SER A 293 17.07 8.40 -8.71
N SER A 294 17.72 7.68 -7.79
CA SER A 294 18.92 6.88 -8.10
C SER A 294 18.52 5.64 -8.89
N PHE A 295 19.16 5.37 -10.02
CA PHE A 295 18.91 4.16 -10.82
C PHE A 295 19.33 2.89 -10.07
N LEU A 296 18.48 1.87 -10.07
CA LEU A 296 18.74 0.55 -9.48
C LEU A 296 19.09 -0.50 -10.54
N GLY A 297 18.47 -0.43 -11.72
CA GLY A 297 18.62 -1.43 -12.77
C GLY A 297 17.48 -1.42 -13.78
N VAL A 298 17.59 -2.29 -14.79
CA VAL A 298 16.57 -2.51 -15.82
C VAL A 298 16.39 -4.00 -16.06
N ASN A 299 15.14 -4.48 -15.99
CA ASN A 299 14.78 -5.87 -16.26
C ASN A 299 13.61 -5.92 -17.26
N SER A 300 13.61 -6.89 -18.17
CA SER A 300 12.56 -7.05 -19.17
C SER A 300 11.38 -7.87 -18.66
N THR A 301 10.18 -7.60 -19.17
CA THR A 301 8.98 -8.38 -18.86
C THR A 301 8.98 -9.77 -19.51
N ASN A 302 8.47 -10.77 -18.80
CA ASN A 302 8.28 -12.14 -19.26
C ASN A 302 6.98 -12.30 -20.09
N ASN A 303 6.65 -13.54 -20.47
CA ASN A 303 5.43 -13.87 -21.24
C ASN A 303 4.09 -13.55 -20.52
N LEU A 304 4.12 -13.27 -19.22
CA LEU A 304 2.98 -12.83 -18.41
C LEU A 304 2.98 -11.30 -18.20
N GLY A 305 3.88 -10.57 -18.85
CA GLY A 305 4.05 -9.13 -18.71
C GLY A 305 4.81 -8.73 -17.45
N GLU A 306 5.49 -9.67 -16.77
CA GLU A 306 6.07 -9.46 -15.44
C GLU A 306 7.58 -9.23 -15.49
N ALA A 307 8.06 -8.15 -14.87
CA ALA A 307 9.48 -7.88 -14.64
C ALA A 307 9.74 -7.84 -13.12
N ASN A 308 10.71 -8.62 -12.66
CA ASN A 308 11.00 -8.80 -11.23
C ASN A 308 12.32 -8.12 -10.87
N LEU A 309 12.41 -7.43 -9.73
CA LEU A 309 13.66 -6.92 -9.17
C LEU A 309 13.80 -7.36 -7.71
N ILE A 310 14.89 -8.06 -7.39
CA ILE A 310 15.27 -8.33 -6.00
C ILE A 310 15.89 -7.04 -5.43
N PHE A 311 15.21 -6.43 -4.46
CA PHE A 311 15.65 -5.23 -3.75
C PHE A 311 16.20 -5.60 -2.38
N ASN A 312 17.47 -5.26 -2.13
CA ASN A 312 18.17 -5.53 -0.88
C ASN A 312 18.24 -4.25 -0.04
N ALA A 313 17.72 -4.29 1.19
CA ALA A 313 17.54 -3.14 2.08
C ALA A 313 18.84 -2.67 2.78
N ASN A 314 19.92 -2.52 2.01
CA ASN A 314 21.23 -2.09 2.48
C ASN A 314 21.37 -0.55 2.60
N PHE A 315 20.24 0.13 2.79
CA PHE A 315 20.13 1.58 2.96
C PHE A 315 19.74 1.91 4.40
N LYS A 316 19.93 3.16 4.83
CA LYS A 316 19.54 3.60 6.19
C LYS A 316 18.04 3.40 6.42
N VAL A 317 17.66 3.23 7.68
CA VAL A 317 16.24 3.18 8.08
C VAL A 317 15.53 4.49 7.77
N GLY A 318 14.35 4.41 7.16
CA GLY A 318 13.61 5.55 6.62
C GLY A 318 12.63 5.18 5.51
N SER A 319 11.97 6.19 4.92
CA SER A 319 11.03 5.99 3.81
C SER A 319 11.66 6.38 2.47
N TYR A 320 11.42 5.57 1.45
CA TYR A 320 12.01 5.66 0.13
C TYR A 320 10.93 5.57 -0.95
N LYS A 321 11.00 6.45 -1.96
CA LYS A 321 10.16 6.36 -3.15
C LYS A 321 10.82 5.40 -4.15
N ILE A 322 10.21 4.25 -4.38
CA ILE A 322 10.52 3.38 -5.52
C ILE A 322 9.73 3.91 -6.72
N GLN A 323 10.42 4.24 -7.80
CA GLN A 323 9.82 4.61 -9.08
C GLN A 323 10.14 3.55 -10.13
N VAL A 324 9.13 3.23 -10.94
CA VAL A 324 9.17 2.27 -12.04
C VAL A 324 8.82 3.01 -13.32
N GLU A 325 9.61 2.81 -14.37
CA GLU A 325 9.47 3.50 -15.65
C GLU A 325 9.55 2.51 -16.81
N TYR A 326 8.55 2.58 -17.69
CA TYR A 326 8.60 2.02 -19.04
C TYR A 326 8.66 3.18 -20.04
N SER A 327 9.74 3.28 -20.81
CA SER A 327 9.97 4.42 -21.72
C SER A 327 9.10 4.42 -22.99
N GLY A 328 8.17 3.48 -23.13
CA GLY A 328 7.35 3.29 -24.34
C GLY A 328 8.06 2.46 -25.43
N SER A 329 7.37 2.28 -26.55
CA SER A 329 7.93 1.71 -27.78
C SER A 329 7.42 2.47 -29.02
N ASN A 330 7.54 1.89 -30.21
CA ASN A 330 6.81 2.35 -31.40
C ASN A 330 5.28 2.15 -31.25
N ILE A 331 4.85 1.06 -30.62
CA ILE A 331 3.44 0.66 -30.46
C ILE A 331 2.81 1.25 -29.18
N PHE A 332 3.56 1.25 -28.07
CA PHE A 332 3.04 1.53 -26.74
C PHE A 332 3.47 2.90 -26.21
N GLU A 333 2.59 3.57 -25.47
CA GLU A 333 2.94 4.81 -24.75
C GLU A 333 3.95 4.55 -23.61
N ALA A 334 4.71 5.60 -23.26
CA ALA A 334 5.52 5.58 -22.06
C ALA A 334 4.64 5.66 -20.81
N SER A 335 5.04 4.99 -19.74
CA SER A 335 4.28 4.94 -18.49
C SER A 335 5.23 4.90 -17.30
N THR A 336 4.86 5.57 -16.21
CA THR A 336 5.62 5.53 -14.97
C THR A 336 4.69 5.53 -13.78
N THR A 337 5.07 4.81 -12.73
CA THR A 337 4.35 4.78 -11.46
C THR A 337 5.36 4.66 -10.32
N SER A 338 4.90 4.87 -9.09
CA SER A 338 5.78 4.85 -7.91
C SER A 338 5.01 4.52 -6.65
N PHE A 339 5.67 3.85 -5.71
CA PHE A 339 5.17 3.60 -4.36
C PHE A 339 6.23 3.97 -3.32
N ASN A 340 5.80 4.11 -2.07
CA ASN A 340 6.70 4.34 -0.95
C ASN A 340 6.99 3.01 -0.24
N LEU A 341 8.28 2.70 -0.08
CA LEU A 341 8.83 1.58 0.66
C LEU A 341 9.47 2.12 1.94
N THR A 342 9.08 1.62 3.10
CA THR A 342 9.74 1.92 4.37
C THR A 342 10.75 0.83 4.71
N ILE A 343 11.97 1.24 5.08
CA ILE A 343 12.99 0.36 5.66
C ILE A 343 12.98 0.59 7.17
N ASP A 344 12.53 -0.42 7.91
CA ASP A 344 12.45 -0.47 9.37
C ASP A 344 13.72 -1.05 10.00
N LYS A 345 13.87 -0.88 11.32
CA LYS A 345 15.06 -1.37 12.05
C LYS A 345 15.05 -2.89 12.17
N ALA A 346 16.15 -3.53 11.78
CA ALA A 346 16.37 -4.95 12.05
C ALA A 346 16.39 -5.19 13.58
N LEU A 347 15.78 -6.29 14.01
CA LEU A 347 15.79 -6.74 15.40
C LEU A 347 17.18 -7.25 15.79
N THR A 348 17.48 -7.23 17.08
CA THR A 348 18.79 -7.65 17.59
C THR A 348 18.66 -8.58 18.79
N LYS A 349 19.70 -9.38 19.01
CA LYS A 349 19.79 -10.40 20.04
C LYS A 349 21.16 -10.36 20.69
N ILE A 350 21.18 -10.32 22.02
CA ILE A 350 22.41 -10.43 22.81
C ILE A 350 22.51 -11.85 23.35
N ILE A 351 23.62 -12.51 23.07
CA ILE A 351 24.03 -13.78 23.68
C ILE A 351 25.02 -13.43 24.80
N VAL A 352 24.82 -13.98 26.00
CA VAL A 352 25.68 -13.71 27.17
C VAL A 352 26.34 -15.00 27.63
N ASN A 353 27.67 -14.95 27.75
CA ASN A 353 28.48 -15.99 28.36
C ASN A 353 29.12 -15.44 29.65
N ALA A 354 28.57 -15.85 30.79
CA ALA A 354 29.04 -15.51 32.13
C ALA A 354 29.17 -16.79 32.96
N PRO A 355 30.18 -16.91 33.84
CA PRO A 355 30.35 -18.10 34.66
C PRO A 355 29.26 -18.17 35.75
N GLU A 356 28.74 -19.37 36.04
CA GLU A 356 27.68 -19.57 37.04
C GLU A 356 28.06 -19.11 38.45
N ILE A 357 29.36 -19.12 38.76
CA ILE A 357 29.93 -18.84 40.08
C ILE A 357 31.03 -17.78 39.96
N GLY A 358 30.97 -16.78 40.85
CA GLY A 358 32.04 -15.82 41.11
C GLY A 358 32.39 -15.77 42.60
N LYS A 359 33.23 -14.82 43.02
CA LYS A 359 33.57 -14.58 44.43
C LYS A 359 33.79 -13.10 44.70
N VAL A 360 33.40 -12.63 45.88
CA VAL A 360 33.47 -11.21 46.26
C VAL A 360 34.90 -10.67 46.12
N ASN A 361 35.04 -9.52 45.46
CA ASN A 361 36.28 -8.84 45.10
C ASN A 361 37.19 -9.54 44.05
N GLU A 362 36.84 -10.74 43.56
CA GLU A 362 37.60 -11.43 42.51
C GLU A 362 37.04 -11.07 41.11
N GLU A 363 37.93 -10.82 40.15
CA GLU A 363 37.56 -10.35 38.81
C GLU A 363 37.07 -11.49 37.92
N THR A 364 35.99 -11.22 37.19
CA THR A 364 35.18 -12.18 36.45
C THR A 364 34.96 -11.67 35.02
N SER A 365 35.44 -12.41 34.02
CA SER A 365 35.16 -12.11 32.61
C SER A 365 33.70 -12.44 32.27
N ILE A 366 32.98 -11.51 31.68
CA ILE A 366 31.66 -11.71 31.07
C ILE A 366 31.79 -11.34 29.59
N LYS A 367 31.60 -12.32 28.70
CA LYS A 367 31.65 -12.11 27.24
C LYS A 367 30.23 -12.06 26.69
N VAL A 368 29.99 -11.14 25.76
CA VAL A 368 28.68 -10.98 25.09
C VAL A 368 28.88 -10.94 23.59
N ARG A 369 27.90 -11.45 22.84
CA ARG A 369 27.87 -11.34 21.38
C ARG A 369 26.53 -10.76 20.94
N LEU A 370 26.59 -9.65 20.22
CA LEU A 370 25.44 -8.95 19.63
C LEU A 370 25.32 -9.33 18.16
N ILE A 371 24.15 -9.86 17.80
CA ILE A 371 23.79 -10.23 16.43
C ILE A 371 22.45 -9.60 16.05
N ASP A 372 22.20 -9.47 14.75
CA ASP A 372 20.86 -9.18 14.22
C ASP A 372 20.01 -10.45 14.08
N GLU A 373 18.76 -10.28 13.63
CA GLU A 373 17.83 -11.40 13.41
C GLU A 373 18.25 -12.36 12.29
N TYR A 374 19.16 -11.95 11.40
CA TYR A 374 19.77 -12.79 10.37
C TYR A 374 21.00 -13.55 10.89
N ASN A 375 21.35 -13.35 12.18
CA ASN A 375 22.52 -13.89 12.89
C ASN A 375 23.88 -13.30 12.46
N GLU A 376 23.89 -12.20 11.70
CA GLU A 376 25.12 -11.48 11.37
C GLU A 376 25.62 -10.66 12.57
N SER A 377 26.94 -10.42 12.64
CA SER A 377 27.56 -9.66 13.71
C SER A 377 27.29 -8.16 13.60
N ILE A 378 26.88 -7.54 14.71
CA ILE A 378 26.76 -6.08 14.80
C ILE A 378 28.03 -5.53 15.45
N SER A 379 28.95 -5.05 14.62
CA SER A 379 30.24 -4.50 15.07
C SER A 379 30.17 -3.03 15.48
N LYS A 380 31.12 -2.61 16.32
CA LYS A 380 31.31 -1.22 16.81
C LYS A 380 30.08 -0.64 17.51
N ALA A 381 29.20 -1.50 18.01
CA ALA A 381 28.01 -1.13 18.76
C ALA A 381 28.33 -0.96 20.25
N ILE A 382 27.72 0.05 20.88
CA ILE A 382 27.87 0.33 22.31
C ILE A 382 26.94 -0.60 23.10
N VAL A 383 27.53 -1.46 23.94
CA VAL A 383 26.81 -2.35 24.86
C VAL A 383 27.14 -1.99 26.31
N LYS A 384 26.11 -1.99 27.17
CA LYS A 384 26.22 -1.61 28.59
C LYS A 384 25.86 -2.78 29.49
N LEU A 385 26.71 -3.07 30.47
CA LEU A 385 26.51 -4.09 31.51
C LEU A 385 26.14 -3.40 32.83
N TYR A 386 25.07 -3.85 33.46
CA TYR A 386 24.58 -3.39 34.76
C TYR A 386 24.59 -4.54 35.78
N ALA A 387 25.32 -4.39 36.88
CA ALA A 387 25.41 -5.35 38.01
C ALA A 387 26.00 -4.65 39.26
N ASP A 388 25.60 -5.02 40.49
CA ASP A 388 26.03 -4.39 41.76
C ASP A 388 26.02 -2.85 41.77
N SER A 389 25.01 -2.23 41.11
CA SER A 389 24.91 -0.78 40.85
C SER A 389 26.06 -0.17 40.03
N GLN A 390 26.98 -0.98 39.53
CA GLN A 390 28.03 -0.61 38.58
C GLN A 390 27.45 -0.60 37.15
N VAL A 391 28.01 0.27 36.29
CA VAL A 391 27.72 0.28 34.85
C VAL A 391 29.04 0.22 34.09
N LEU A 392 29.26 -0.86 33.34
CA LEU A 392 30.40 -1.01 32.43
C LEU A 392 29.93 -0.78 31.00
N THR A 393 30.75 -0.14 30.17
CA THR A 393 30.45 0.11 28.75
C THR A 393 31.53 -0.51 27.87
N GLY A 394 31.12 -1.23 26.84
CA GLY A 394 32.00 -1.88 25.87
C GLY A 394 31.58 -1.58 24.43
N LEU A 395 32.50 -1.79 23.50
CA LEU A 395 32.25 -1.78 22.05
C LEU A 395 32.38 -3.20 21.51
N THR A 396 31.50 -3.59 20.60
CA THR A 396 31.62 -4.88 19.92
C THR A 396 32.72 -4.86 18.84
N ASN A 397 33.47 -5.96 18.75
CA ASN A 397 34.44 -6.20 17.67
C ASN A 397 33.73 -6.57 16.35
N ASP A 398 34.48 -6.87 15.29
CA ASP A 398 33.90 -7.21 13.98
C ASP A 398 33.12 -8.55 13.96
N PHE A 399 33.32 -9.42 14.96
CA PHE A 399 32.51 -10.64 15.20
C PHE A 399 31.27 -10.38 16.07
N GLY A 400 31.02 -9.13 16.46
CA GLY A 400 29.90 -8.70 17.30
C GLY A 400 30.14 -8.91 18.79
N GLU A 401 31.37 -9.24 19.20
CA GLU A 401 31.69 -9.63 20.57
C GLU A 401 32.29 -8.49 21.40
N ALA A 402 31.90 -8.41 22.68
CA ALA A 402 32.51 -7.53 23.67
C ALA A 402 32.78 -8.29 24.97
N GLU A 403 33.80 -7.87 25.71
CA GLU A 403 34.23 -8.50 26.96
C GLU A 403 34.26 -7.46 28.09
N PHE A 404 33.65 -7.81 29.21
CA PHE A 404 33.58 -7.00 30.41
C PHE A 404 34.33 -7.69 31.55
N ILE A 405 35.25 -6.98 32.19
CA ILE A 405 35.84 -7.42 33.47
C ILE A 405 34.97 -6.89 34.61
N TYR A 406 34.20 -7.79 35.22
CA TYR A 406 33.28 -7.48 36.30
C TYR A 406 33.85 -7.93 37.66
N LYS A 407 33.67 -7.09 38.68
CA LYS A 407 34.15 -7.35 40.05
C LYS A 407 32.98 -7.21 41.02
N PRO A 408 32.36 -8.33 41.47
CA PRO A 408 31.23 -8.26 42.38
C PRO A 408 31.68 -7.79 43.76
N LEU A 409 30.89 -6.91 44.35
CA LEU A 409 31.16 -6.28 45.65
C LEU A 409 30.34 -6.92 46.78
N THR A 410 29.31 -7.71 46.44
CA THR A 410 28.43 -8.40 47.39
C THR A 410 28.25 -9.89 47.07
N LYS A 411 27.94 -10.69 48.09
CA LYS A 411 27.67 -12.13 47.99
C LYS A 411 26.21 -12.41 47.63
N GLY A 412 25.95 -13.54 46.98
CA GLY A 412 24.60 -13.99 46.64
C GLY A 412 24.37 -14.07 45.13
N LYS A 413 23.11 -14.06 44.71
CA LYS A 413 22.74 -14.14 43.28
C LYS A 413 22.66 -12.74 42.69
N ILE A 414 23.69 -12.35 41.93
CA ILE A 414 23.72 -11.06 41.25
C ILE A 414 23.12 -11.22 39.86
N GLN A 415 22.08 -10.44 39.57
CA GLN A 415 21.52 -10.35 38.23
C GLN A 415 22.34 -9.35 37.40
N ILE A 416 22.83 -9.81 36.25
CA ILE A 416 23.48 -8.98 35.24
C ILE A 416 22.45 -8.66 34.16
N LYS A 417 22.31 -7.37 33.82
CA LYS A 417 21.61 -6.94 32.61
C LYS A 417 22.62 -6.43 31.60
N ILE A 418 22.64 -7.01 30.40
CA ILE A 418 23.32 -6.44 29.24
C ILE A 418 22.28 -5.70 28.40
N LEU A 419 22.57 -4.48 27.98
CA LEU A 419 21.70 -3.62 27.20
C LEU A 419 22.43 -3.13 25.94
N TYR A 420 21.75 -3.26 24.80
CA TYR A 420 22.03 -2.52 23.57
C TYR A 420 20.88 -1.54 23.35
N GLU A 421 21.17 -0.24 23.28
CA GLU A 421 20.15 0.81 23.16
C GLU A 421 19.61 0.97 21.72
N GLY A 422 20.12 0.18 20.77
CA GLY A 422 19.84 0.34 19.35
C GLY A 422 20.77 1.37 18.70
N ASN A 423 20.63 1.53 17.39
CA ASN A 423 21.25 2.63 16.64
C ASN A 423 20.30 3.10 15.52
N GLU A 424 20.82 3.71 14.46
CA GLU A 424 20.04 4.13 13.29
C GLU A 424 19.28 2.96 12.63
N ASN A 425 19.98 1.84 12.37
CA ASN A 425 19.47 0.74 11.55
C ASN A 425 19.01 -0.50 12.36
N TYR A 426 19.37 -0.57 13.64
CA TYR A 426 19.11 -1.72 14.50
C TYR A 426 18.31 -1.35 15.76
N SER A 427 17.35 -2.21 16.11
CA SER A 427 16.51 -2.09 17.30
C SER A 427 17.27 -2.38 18.59
N SER A 428 16.82 -1.80 19.70
CA SER A 428 17.33 -2.09 21.03
C SER A 428 17.04 -3.53 21.45
N SER A 429 17.93 -4.11 22.27
CA SER A 429 17.72 -5.41 22.89
C SER A 429 18.42 -5.48 24.25
N TYR A 430 18.00 -6.41 25.09
CA TYR A 430 18.67 -6.69 26.35
C TYR A 430 18.71 -8.20 26.62
N ALA A 431 19.68 -8.63 27.41
CA ALA A 431 19.78 -9.98 27.93
C ALA A 431 20.00 -9.95 29.44
N LEU A 432 19.59 -11.02 30.11
CA LEU A 432 19.72 -11.19 31.56
C LEU A 432 20.54 -12.46 31.84
N SER A 433 21.45 -12.38 32.80
CA SER A 433 22.20 -13.52 33.34
C SER A 433 22.27 -13.42 34.87
N ILE A 434 22.66 -14.51 35.55
CA ILE A 434 22.80 -14.55 37.00
C ILE A 434 24.14 -15.20 37.35
N VAL A 435 24.96 -14.50 38.13
CA VAL A 435 26.19 -15.05 38.73
C VAL A 435 25.94 -15.28 40.21
N THR A 436 26.27 -16.48 40.71
CA THR A 436 26.24 -16.78 42.14
C THR A 436 27.60 -16.44 42.77
N VAL A 437 27.67 -15.31 43.46
CA VAL A 437 28.90 -14.80 44.06
C VAL A 437 29.08 -15.38 45.45
N ASN A 438 30.14 -16.18 45.63
CA ASN A 438 30.55 -16.71 46.91
C ASN A 438 31.15 -15.61 47.83
N PRO A 439 30.88 -15.64 49.14
CA PRO A 439 31.54 -14.76 50.09
C PRO A 439 33.04 -15.06 50.22
N ILE A 440 33.79 -14.06 50.71
CA ILE A 440 35.11 -14.28 51.30
C ILE A 440 34.90 -15.04 52.61
N LYS A 441 35.61 -16.15 52.80
CA LYS A 441 35.49 -16.98 54.02
C LYS A 441 36.14 -16.30 55.21
N THR A 442 35.55 -16.48 56.39
CA THR A 442 36.10 -15.98 57.66
C THR A 442 36.51 -17.10 58.60
N SER A 443 37.38 -16.74 59.53
CA SER A 443 37.87 -17.57 60.63
C SER A 443 37.83 -16.76 61.92
N LEU A 444 37.23 -17.34 62.95
CA LEU A 444 37.06 -16.74 64.27
C LEU A 444 37.92 -17.50 65.28
N THR A 445 38.64 -16.80 66.14
CA THR A 445 39.51 -17.41 67.16
C THR A 445 39.30 -16.72 68.50
N LEU A 446 39.22 -17.51 69.58
CA LEU A 446 39.01 -17.02 70.94
C LEU A 446 40.29 -17.13 71.76
N ILE A 447 40.59 -16.05 72.49
CA ILE A 447 41.70 -15.97 73.44
C ILE A 447 41.09 -15.62 74.81
N THR A 448 41.26 -16.53 75.75
CA THR A 448 40.75 -16.46 77.12
C THR A 448 41.87 -16.61 78.12
N GLN A 449 41.75 -15.97 79.28
CA GLN A 449 42.68 -16.12 80.40
C GLN A 449 41.96 -16.81 81.58
N PRO A 450 42.67 -17.58 82.43
CA PRO A 450 42.11 -18.07 83.68
C PRO A 450 41.64 -16.89 84.56
N PHE A 451 40.51 -17.07 85.26
CA PHE A 451 39.95 -16.04 86.14
C PHE A 451 39.61 -16.63 87.51
N LEU A 452 39.73 -15.82 88.56
CA LEU A 452 39.27 -16.16 89.90
C LEU A 452 37.76 -15.94 90.00
N GLN A 453 37.08 -16.80 90.78
CA GLN A 453 35.63 -16.70 90.98
C GLN A 453 35.21 -15.31 91.49
N GLY A 454 34.24 -14.67 90.82
CA GLY A 454 33.76 -13.32 91.13
C GLY A 454 34.44 -12.17 90.37
N ASN A 455 35.60 -12.41 89.74
CA ASN A 455 36.25 -11.41 88.88
C ASN A 455 35.60 -11.32 87.49
N GLU A 456 35.97 -10.27 86.74
CA GLU A 456 35.58 -10.13 85.33
C GLU A 456 36.23 -11.21 84.46
N ILE A 457 35.40 -11.97 83.77
CA ILE A 457 35.79 -12.84 82.67
C ILE A 457 36.06 -11.95 81.47
N LYS A 458 37.26 -12.08 80.87
CA LYS A 458 37.68 -11.31 79.70
C LYS A 458 37.90 -12.26 78.53
N VAL A 459 37.15 -12.05 77.45
CA VAL A 459 37.24 -12.87 76.23
C VAL A 459 37.59 -11.97 75.07
N LYS A 460 38.74 -12.23 74.43
CA LYS A 460 39.11 -11.59 73.17
C LYS A 460 38.73 -12.53 72.03
N ALA A 461 37.91 -12.05 71.12
CA ALA A 461 37.68 -12.70 69.82
C ALA A 461 38.50 -12.00 68.74
N VAL A 462 39.02 -12.76 67.79
CA VAL A 462 39.76 -12.26 66.61
C VAL A 462 39.12 -12.85 65.37
N LEU A 463 38.59 -11.98 64.50
CA LEU A 463 37.98 -12.33 63.22
C LEU A 463 38.93 -11.98 62.07
N LYS A 464 39.27 -12.97 61.26
CA LYS A 464 40.14 -12.82 60.08
C LYS A 464 39.53 -13.46 58.85
N ASP A 465 39.82 -12.91 57.68
CA ASP A 465 39.45 -13.51 56.40
C ASP A 465 40.34 -14.72 56.04
N GLU A 466 40.04 -15.38 54.92
CA GLU A 466 40.82 -16.50 54.40
C GLU A 466 42.29 -16.13 54.12
N PHE A 467 42.55 -14.90 53.71
CA PHE A 467 43.86 -14.30 53.44
C PHE A 467 44.60 -13.83 54.71
N LYS A 468 44.00 -13.99 55.90
CA LYS A 468 44.50 -13.59 57.24
C LYS A 468 44.48 -12.09 57.56
N ASN A 469 43.81 -11.29 56.72
CA ASN A 469 43.53 -9.89 57.01
C ASN A 469 42.54 -9.75 58.18
N PRO A 470 42.64 -8.68 58.99
CA PRO A 470 41.65 -8.37 60.01
C PRO A 470 40.31 -7.95 59.38
N VAL A 471 39.19 -8.49 59.86
CA VAL A 471 37.85 -8.05 59.44
C VAL A 471 37.33 -7.05 60.47
N SER A 472 37.40 -5.76 60.12
CA SER A 472 37.01 -4.64 60.98
C SER A 472 35.52 -4.31 60.92
N ASN A 473 35.00 -3.67 61.98
CA ASN A 473 33.61 -3.25 62.15
C ASN A 473 32.57 -4.38 61.97
N ALA A 474 32.96 -5.62 62.21
CA ALA A 474 32.08 -6.79 62.18
C ALA A 474 31.42 -6.99 63.55
N SER A 475 30.10 -7.17 63.58
CA SER A 475 29.37 -7.45 64.82
C SER A 475 29.55 -8.92 65.22
N LEU A 476 30.26 -9.13 66.34
CA LEU A 476 30.45 -10.45 66.95
C LEU A 476 29.51 -10.62 68.14
N ILE A 477 28.67 -11.65 68.07
CA ILE A 477 27.70 -11.99 69.12
C ILE A 477 28.38 -12.91 70.13
N PHE A 478 28.70 -12.42 71.31
CA PHE A 478 29.22 -13.22 72.42
C PHE A 478 28.04 -13.76 73.24
N THR A 479 28.00 -15.07 73.48
CA THR A 479 27.01 -15.70 74.36
C THR A 479 27.72 -16.63 75.35
N PHE A 480 27.51 -16.39 76.65
CA PHE A 480 28.09 -17.16 77.74
C PHE A 480 27.03 -18.09 78.35
N PHE A 481 27.38 -19.35 78.55
CA PHE A 481 26.50 -20.40 79.04
C PHE A 481 27.02 -20.98 80.35
N VAL A 482 26.09 -21.19 81.29
CA VAL A 482 26.31 -21.95 82.53
C VAL A 482 25.30 -23.09 82.54
N ASN A 483 25.78 -24.32 82.71
CA ASN A 483 24.95 -25.54 82.66
C ASN A 483 24.07 -25.59 81.38
N GLU A 484 24.69 -25.29 80.23
CA GLU A 484 24.08 -25.15 78.89
C GLU A 484 22.94 -24.12 78.75
N LYS A 485 22.68 -23.29 79.77
CA LYS A 485 21.75 -22.15 79.67
C LYS A 485 22.50 -20.84 79.40
N PRO A 486 22.09 -20.00 78.44
CA PRO A 486 22.71 -18.69 78.23
C PRO A 486 22.41 -17.76 79.41
N VAL A 487 23.45 -17.18 80.00
CA VAL A 487 23.37 -16.28 81.18
C VAL A 487 23.82 -14.85 80.88
N TYR A 488 24.57 -14.63 79.81
CA TYR A 488 24.98 -13.31 79.34
C TYR A 488 25.13 -13.33 77.82
N LYS A 489 24.69 -12.26 77.15
CA LYS A 489 24.78 -12.10 75.70
C LYS A 489 24.99 -10.64 75.33
N GLU A 490 25.97 -10.36 74.48
CA GLU A 490 26.24 -9.02 73.95
C GLU A 490 26.68 -9.09 72.47
N ALA A 491 26.63 -7.95 71.77
CA ALA A 491 27.15 -7.81 70.42
C ALA A 491 28.23 -6.73 70.41
N VAL A 492 29.45 -7.09 69.98
CA VAL A 492 30.64 -6.23 70.05
C VAL A 492 31.24 -6.10 68.66
N LEU A 493 31.51 -4.88 68.21
CA LEU A 493 32.14 -4.60 66.92
C LEU A 493 33.65 -4.88 66.99
N THR A 494 34.21 -5.48 65.95
CA THR A 494 35.66 -5.63 65.81
C THR A 494 36.36 -4.29 65.50
N ASN A 495 37.53 -4.08 66.10
CA ASN A 495 38.40 -2.95 65.79
C ASN A 495 39.16 -3.14 64.45
N ASN A 496 40.02 -2.19 64.09
CA ASN A 496 40.82 -2.23 62.86
C ASN A 496 41.82 -3.42 62.79
N LEU A 497 42.06 -4.13 63.89
CA LEU A 497 42.86 -5.35 63.97
C LEU A 497 42.01 -6.63 63.96
N GLY A 498 40.70 -6.51 63.72
CA GLY A 498 39.75 -7.63 63.69
C GLY A 498 39.38 -8.15 65.09
N GLU A 499 39.67 -7.37 66.14
CA GLU A 499 39.55 -7.82 67.53
C GLU A 499 38.33 -7.23 68.22
N ALA A 500 37.56 -8.06 68.92
CA ALA A 500 36.49 -7.64 69.82
C ALA A 500 36.73 -8.18 71.23
N PHE A 501 36.31 -7.42 72.25
CA PHE A 501 36.59 -7.73 73.64
C PHE A 501 35.31 -7.73 74.47
N SER A 502 34.90 -8.90 74.93
CA SER A 502 33.77 -9.07 75.85
C SER A 502 34.26 -9.08 77.30
N LYS A 503 33.47 -8.49 78.21
CA LYS A 503 33.74 -8.45 79.65
C LYS A 503 32.46 -8.65 80.45
N CYS A 504 32.39 -9.71 81.26
CA CYS A 504 31.22 -9.96 82.12
C CYS A 504 31.63 -10.52 83.49
N LYS A 505 30.72 -10.42 84.47
CA LYS A 505 30.85 -11.06 85.78
C LYS A 505 29.77 -12.14 85.88
N ILE A 506 30.18 -13.40 86.01
CA ILE A 506 29.26 -14.55 86.09
C ILE A 506 29.57 -15.32 87.38
N SER A 507 28.62 -15.33 88.31
CA SER A 507 28.72 -16.06 89.57
C SER A 507 28.36 -17.54 89.38
N SER A 508 29.30 -18.32 88.85
CA SER A 508 29.19 -19.78 88.66
C SER A 508 30.37 -20.51 89.27
N THR A 509 30.10 -21.68 89.87
CA THR A 509 31.11 -22.70 90.23
C THR A 509 31.32 -23.73 89.12
N GLY A 510 30.38 -23.84 88.18
CA GLY A 510 30.44 -24.75 87.03
C GLY A 510 31.15 -24.15 85.82
N LEU A 511 31.55 -25.03 84.90
CA LEU A 511 32.15 -24.74 83.60
C LEU A 511 31.37 -23.63 82.86
N ILE A 512 32.06 -22.56 82.46
CA ILE A 512 31.47 -21.48 81.66
C ILE A 512 31.87 -21.69 80.20
N LYS A 513 30.91 -22.02 79.36
CA LYS A 513 31.09 -22.21 77.92
C LYS A 513 30.80 -20.88 77.22
N VAL A 514 31.72 -20.40 76.41
CA VAL A 514 31.56 -19.17 75.63
C VAL A 514 31.46 -19.54 74.17
N LYS A 515 30.34 -19.17 73.53
CA LYS A 515 30.21 -19.17 72.07
C LYS A 515 30.35 -17.74 71.57
N VAL A 516 31.05 -17.55 70.46
CA VAL A 516 31.04 -16.28 69.72
C VAL A 516 30.68 -16.56 68.28
N GLU A 517 29.75 -15.77 67.74
CA GLU A 517 29.12 -15.98 66.44
C GLU A 517 29.29 -14.72 65.58
N PHE A 518 29.84 -14.87 64.38
CA PHE A 518 29.73 -13.89 63.30
C PHE A 518 28.68 -14.39 62.30
N LEU A 519 27.59 -13.65 62.12
CA LEU A 519 26.51 -13.99 61.18
C LEU A 519 26.83 -13.66 59.72
N GLY A 520 28.09 -13.31 59.43
CA GLY A 520 28.53 -12.84 58.12
C GLY A 520 28.16 -11.38 57.84
N SER A 521 28.47 -10.95 56.62
CA SER A 521 28.06 -9.64 56.09
C SER A 521 27.76 -9.76 54.59
N GLU A 522 27.49 -8.65 53.90
CA GLU A 522 27.39 -8.60 52.44
C GLU A 522 28.62 -9.18 51.72
N LYS A 523 29.80 -9.16 52.34
CA LYS A 523 31.07 -9.61 51.73
C LYS A 523 31.59 -10.92 52.30
N PHE A 524 31.34 -11.16 53.59
CA PHE A 524 31.97 -12.23 54.35
C PHE A 524 31.00 -13.37 54.72
N SER A 525 31.54 -14.58 54.84
CA SER A 525 30.80 -15.74 55.36
C SER A 525 30.47 -15.57 56.84
N GLU A 526 29.53 -16.36 57.32
CA GLU A 526 29.41 -16.62 58.75
C GLU A 526 30.63 -17.41 59.27
N SER A 527 30.89 -17.32 60.57
CA SER A 527 31.89 -18.13 61.28
C SER A 527 31.64 -18.09 62.77
N GLU A 528 31.69 -19.25 63.44
CA GLU A 528 31.59 -19.35 64.89
C GLU A 528 32.86 -19.93 65.52
N ALA A 529 33.01 -19.69 66.82
CA ALA A 529 34.02 -20.32 67.66
C ALA A 529 33.43 -20.53 69.06
N SER A 530 33.89 -21.55 69.77
CA SER A 530 33.56 -21.73 71.18
C SER A 530 34.75 -22.23 72.00
N THR A 531 34.73 -21.92 73.29
CA THR A 531 35.74 -22.35 74.26
C THR A 531 35.09 -22.49 75.64
N SER A 532 35.76 -23.21 76.55
CA SER A 532 35.31 -23.39 77.93
C SER A 532 36.31 -22.76 78.89
N ILE A 533 35.81 -22.03 79.87
CA ILE A 533 36.60 -21.35 80.90
C ILE A 533 36.22 -21.96 82.25
N TYR A 534 37.24 -22.38 82.99
CA TYR A 534 37.11 -22.91 84.35
C TYR A 534 37.32 -21.77 85.36
N PRO A 535 36.43 -21.59 86.36
CA PRO A 535 36.71 -20.70 87.48
C PRO A 535 37.86 -21.29 88.33
N SER A 536 38.90 -20.50 88.56
CA SER A 536 40.03 -20.94 89.39
C SER A 536 39.72 -20.75 90.88
N THR A 537 39.77 -21.84 91.64
CA THR A 537 39.45 -21.89 93.08
C THR A 537 40.72 -21.86 93.93
N ALA A 538 41.39 -20.71 94.01
CA ALA A 538 42.53 -20.52 94.90
C ALA A 538 42.73 -19.06 95.36
N ILE A 539 42.67 -18.83 96.68
CA ILE A 539 43.31 -17.70 97.36
C ILE A 539 43.92 -18.22 98.68
N LEU A 540 45.20 -17.94 98.89
CA LEU A 540 45.89 -17.95 100.19
C LEU A 540 47.03 -16.90 100.15
N PHE A 541 47.48 -16.43 101.31
CA PHE A 541 48.08 -15.09 101.50
C PHE A 541 49.08 -15.06 102.68
N ILE A 542 50.07 -14.15 102.78
CA ILE A 542 50.53 -13.03 101.92
C ILE A 542 52.08 -13.05 101.85
N ALA A 543 52.65 -12.49 100.75
CA ALA A 543 54.06 -12.09 100.58
C ALA A 543 55.14 -13.21 100.52
N GLY A 544 56.25 -13.03 99.80
CA GLY A 544 56.60 -11.92 98.91
C GLY A 544 57.85 -12.14 98.05
N LEU A 545 57.65 -12.10 96.72
CA LEU A 545 58.62 -11.95 95.62
C LEU A 545 59.70 -13.05 95.36
N ILE A 546 59.77 -13.40 94.05
CA ILE A 546 60.87 -14.08 93.32
C ILE A 546 61.10 -15.56 93.69
N SER A 547 60.69 -16.45 92.80
CA SER A 547 60.98 -17.90 92.82
C SER A 547 61.58 -18.37 91.49
N ALA A 548 62.34 -19.47 91.51
CA ALA A 548 63.01 -20.02 90.34
C ALA A 548 63.10 -21.55 90.34
N ALA A 549 62.91 -22.14 89.15
CA ALA A 549 63.40 -23.45 88.69
C ALA A 549 62.95 -24.78 89.33
N ALA A 550 63.13 -25.87 88.55
CA ALA A 550 63.30 -27.28 88.94
C ALA A 550 62.12 -28.06 89.58
N ALA A 551 62.08 -29.41 89.61
CA ALA A 551 62.59 -30.45 88.67
C ALA A 551 62.03 -31.88 88.98
N ALA A 552 61.88 -32.71 87.93
CA ALA A 552 62.25 -34.13 87.77
C ALA A 552 62.02 -35.27 88.83
N THR A 553 61.69 -36.48 88.30
CA THR A 553 62.12 -37.87 88.72
C THR A 553 61.56 -38.52 90.02
N MET A 554 61.51 -39.87 90.24
CA MET A 554 62.00 -41.08 89.50
C MET A 554 61.29 -42.44 89.89
N LEU A 555 61.04 -43.34 88.91
CA LEU A 555 60.88 -44.85 88.96
C LEU A 555 59.93 -45.44 90.07
N ILE A 556 59.84 -46.74 90.48
CA ILE A 556 60.40 -48.11 90.18
C ILE A 556 59.35 -49.20 90.69
N TYR A 557 59.28 -50.53 90.50
CA TYR A 557 60.08 -51.65 89.88
C TYR A 557 59.16 -52.61 89.03
N ALA A 558 59.09 -53.94 89.27
CA ALA A 558 58.45 -54.95 88.37
C ALA A 558 58.22 -56.37 88.95
N LYS A 559 57.33 -57.18 88.32
CA LYS A 559 57.52 -58.64 88.05
C LYS A 559 56.66 -59.17 86.87
N LYS A 560 56.88 -60.44 86.46
CA LYS A 560 56.70 -61.01 85.08
C LYS A 560 55.94 -62.34 85.06
N THR A 561 55.08 -62.60 84.06
CA THR A 561 54.76 -63.94 83.49
C THR A 561 53.89 -63.90 82.21
N HIS A 562 54.33 -64.58 81.12
CA HIS A 562 53.56 -65.33 80.07
C HIS A 562 52.36 -64.66 79.32
N PHE A 563 51.92 -65.06 78.10
CA PHE A 563 52.26 -66.13 77.13
C PHE A 563 52.08 -65.61 75.68
N LEU A 564 52.23 -66.46 74.65
CA LEU A 564 52.04 -66.14 73.21
C LEU A 564 50.70 -66.68 72.65
N GLU A 565 50.50 -66.49 71.32
CA GLU A 565 49.43 -67.05 70.45
C GLU A 565 48.04 -66.33 70.47
N LYS A 566 47.21 -66.27 69.41
CA LYS A 566 47.39 -66.50 67.94
C LYS A 566 46.11 -66.21 67.11
N ILE A 567 46.27 -65.50 65.98
CA ILE A 567 45.51 -65.55 64.69
C ILE A 567 43.95 -65.52 64.67
N GLU A 568 43.44 -64.47 63.99
CA GLU A 568 42.27 -64.36 63.07
C GLU A 568 40.86 -64.94 63.37
N SER A 569 39.85 -64.05 63.16
CA SER A 569 38.52 -64.36 62.55
C SER A 569 37.50 -65.16 63.42
N ILE A 570 36.19 -65.30 63.18
CA ILE A 570 35.18 -64.61 62.32
C ILE A 570 33.74 -65.00 62.79
N ILE A 571 32.71 -64.17 62.53
CA ILE A 571 31.26 -64.52 62.42
C ILE A 571 30.33 -64.77 63.67
N LYS A 572 29.10 -64.22 63.55
CA LYS A 572 27.76 -64.55 64.14
C LYS A 572 27.38 -64.27 65.62
N ASN A 573 26.65 -63.17 65.79
CA ASN A 573 25.23 -63.06 66.19
C ASN A 573 24.62 -63.91 67.34
N ARG A 574 23.92 -63.23 68.26
CA ARG A 574 22.49 -63.49 68.57
C ARG A 574 21.76 -62.25 69.14
N PHE A 575 20.47 -62.10 68.79
CA PHE A 575 19.52 -61.09 69.32
C PHE A 575 18.75 -61.66 70.54
N PRO A 576 18.09 -60.85 71.38
CA PRO A 576 16.77 -60.22 71.10
C PRO A 576 16.83 -58.67 71.13
N SER A 577 16.10 -57.86 70.35
CA SER A 577 14.66 -57.78 70.00
C SER A 577 13.83 -56.91 70.95
N ILE A 578 13.32 -55.76 70.47
CA ILE A 578 11.96 -55.23 70.73
C ILE A 578 11.58 -54.17 69.66
N ILE A 579 10.46 -54.43 68.97
CA ILE A 579 9.45 -53.51 68.36
C ILE A 579 9.98 -52.15 67.82
N LYS A 580 10.17 -51.91 66.51
CA LYS A 580 9.25 -51.91 65.33
C LYS A 580 8.01 -50.97 65.42
N GLY A 581 8.08 -49.83 64.73
CA GLY A 581 6.94 -49.21 64.04
C GLY A 581 7.16 -49.30 62.52
N GLU A 582 6.11 -49.51 61.71
CA GLU A 582 6.26 -49.84 60.29
C GLU A 582 6.09 -48.62 59.35
N ALA A 583 6.91 -48.58 58.29
CA ALA A 583 6.73 -47.70 57.15
C ALA A 583 6.44 -48.54 55.90
N ALA A 584 5.28 -48.33 55.28
CA ALA A 584 4.80 -49.13 54.15
C ALA A 584 5.67 -48.95 52.89
N LYS A 585 5.97 -50.06 52.21
CA LYS A 585 6.73 -50.12 50.95
C LYS A 585 5.80 -50.21 49.75
N ASN A 586 6.22 -49.64 48.61
CA ASN A 586 5.56 -49.85 47.31
C ASN A 586 6.35 -50.87 46.47
N LYS A 587 5.70 -51.42 45.43
CA LYS A 587 6.35 -52.25 44.39
C LYS A 587 6.47 -51.45 43.09
N CYS A 588 7.56 -51.67 42.35
CA CYS A 588 7.81 -51.04 41.07
C CYS A 588 6.81 -51.50 40.01
N ILE A 589 6.19 -50.55 39.29
CA ILE A 589 5.13 -50.83 38.31
C ILE A 589 5.57 -51.68 37.10
N LYS A 590 6.89 -51.70 36.78
CA LYS A 590 7.44 -52.42 35.62
C LYS A 590 8.09 -53.77 35.96
N CYS A 591 8.62 -53.95 37.18
CA CYS A 591 9.40 -55.14 37.54
C CYS A 591 9.12 -55.71 38.94
N GLY A 592 8.04 -55.26 39.61
CA GLY A 592 7.54 -55.81 40.88
C GLY A 592 8.46 -55.68 42.11
N SER A 593 9.67 -55.15 41.93
CA SER A 593 10.69 -55.03 42.99
C SER A 593 10.32 -53.94 43.99
N GLU A 594 10.63 -54.14 45.28
CA GLU A 594 10.33 -53.16 46.34
C GLU A 594 11.06 -51.83 46.11
N ILE A 595 10.36 -50.71 46.36
CA ILE A 595 10.89 -49.35 46.25
C ILE A 595 10.43 -48.48 47.44
N PRO A 596 11.25 -47.49 47.87
CA PRO A 596 10.83 -46.50 48.86
C PRO A 596 9.61 -45.70 48.41
N LYS A 597 8.72 -45.36 49.34
CA LYS A 597 7.53 -44.55 49.07
C LYS A 597 7.96 -43.13 48.64
N GLY A 598 7.68 -42.75 47.40
CA GLY A 598 8.10 -41.48 46.79
C GLY A 598 9.29 -41.57 45.82
N ALA A 599 9.87 -42.76 45.59
CA ALA A 599 10.94 -42.93 44.60
C ALA A 599 10.42 -42.70 43.17
N LEU A 600 10.89 -41.64 42.51
CA LEU A 600 10.52 -41.29 41.12
C LEU A 600 10.92 -42.36 40.10
N TYR A 601 12.07 -43.02 40.30
CA TYR A 601 12.62 -44.03 39.39
C TYR A 601 13.00 -45.30 40.13
N CYS A 602 12.82 -46.46 39.51
CA CYS A 602 13.23 -47.74 40.08
C CYS A 602 14.75 -47.94 39.95
N ASN A 603 15.44 -47.97 41.08
CA ASN A 603 16.88 -48.25 41.23
C ASN A 603 17.37 -49.57 40.59
N LYS A 604 16.47 -50.51 40.26
CA LYS A 604 16.80 -51.80 39.63
C LYS A 604 16.55 -51.86 38.11
N CYS A 605 15.68 -51.02 37.55
CA CYS A 605 15.29 -51.10 36.13
C CYS A 605 15.07 -49.75 35.41
N GLY A 606 15.36 -48.62 36.06
CA GLY A 606 15.25 -47.28 35.48
C GLY A 606 13.83 -46.75 35.26
N ALA A 607 12.79 -47.57 35.43
CA ALA A 607 11.41 -47.16 35.14
C ALA A 607 10.91 -46.04 36.08
N ASN A 608 10.30 -45.00 35.50
CA ASN A 608 9.55 -43.98 36.27
C ASN A 608 8.30 -44.63 36.94
N GLN A 609 7.90 -44.12 38.10
CA GLN A 609 6.83 -44.68 38.93
C GLN A 609 5.56 -43.82 39.00
N PHE A 610 5.55 -42.62 38.41
CA PHE A 610 4.38 -41.73 38.37
C PHE A 610 3.83 -41.54 36.94
N PRO A 611 2.79 -42.29 36.55
CA PRO A 611 1.99 -41.97 35.38
C PRO A 611 0.80 -41.07 35.76
N TYR A 612 0.70 -39.90 35.14
CA TYR A 612 -0.56 -39.14 35.08
C TYR A 612 -1.02 -39.05 33.62
N ALA A 613 -2.18 -39.65 33.34
CA ALA A 613 -2.93 -39.44 32.10
C ALA A 613 -3.80 -38.17 32.25
N SER A 614 -4.43 -37.61 31.21
CA SER A 614 -4.62 -38.00 29.80
C SER A 614 -4.54 -36.72 28.93
N ILE A 615 -4.52 -36.72 27.59
CA ILE A 615 -4.95 -37.72 26.59
C ILE A 615 -3.86 -37.86 25.52
N GLN A 616 -3.20 -39.01 25.44
CA GLN A 616 -2.65 -39.48 24.16
C GLN A 616 -3.75 -40.26 23.44
N GLN A 617 -4.50 -39.57 22.59
CA GLN A 617 -5.25 -40.23 21.55
C GLN A 617 -4.23 -40.89 20.61
N SER A 618 -4.44 -42.14 20.23
CA SER A 618 -3.62 -42.79 19.23
C SER A 618 -3.76 -42.02 17.92
N LEU A 619 -2.74 -41.22 17.57
CA LEU A 619 -2.67 -40.43 16.33
C LEU A 619 -2.38 -41.34 15.12
N THR A 620 -3.33 -42.25 14.87
CA THR A 620 -3.57 -42.83 13.55
C THR A 620 -4.21 -41.76 12.68
N LEU A 621 -3.73 -41.55 11.44
CA LEU A 621 -4.39 -40.62 10.52
C LEU A 621 -5.85 -41.04 10.31
N THR A 622 -6.79 -40.13 10.61
CA THR A 622 -8.17 -40.29 10.15
C THR A 622 -8.21 -40.19 8.62
N ASP A 623 -9.29 -40.66 7.99
CA ASP A 623 -9.40 -40.55 6.52
C ASP A 623 -9.48 -39.09 6.05
N LEU A 624 -9.92 -38.17 6.91
CA LEU A 624 -9.80 -36.72 6.71
C LEU A 624 -8.32 -36.28 6.70
N ASP A 625 -7.53 -36.71 7.69
CA ASP A 625 -6.11 -36.33 7.77
C ASP A 625 -5.28 -36.93 6.61
N LYS A 626 -5.69 -38.09 6.07
CA LYS A 626 -5.14 -38.64 4.81
C LYS A 626 -5.50 -37.73 3.64
N LYS A 627 -6.80 -37.43 3.45
CA LYS A 627 -7.30 -36.57 2.35
C LYS A 627 -6.61 -35.19 2.33
N VAL A 628 -6.38 -34.61 3.50
CA VAL A 628 -5.66 -33.33 3.66
C VAL A 628 -4.16 -33.50 3.36
N LEU A 629 -3.50 -34.54 3.85
CA LEU A 629 -2.07 -34.79 3.57
C LEU A 629 -1.81 -35.09 2.08
N ASP A 630 -2.65 -35.90 1.45
CA ASP A 630 -2.56 -36.24 0.02
C ASP A 630 -2.80 -35.00 -0.87
N TYR A 631 -3.70 -34.10 -0.45
CA TYR A 631 -3.89 -32.80 -1.09
C TYR A 631 -2.65 -31.91 -0.97
N ILE A 632 -2.03 -31.83 0.21
CA ILE A 632 -0.78 -31.07 0.43
C ILE A 632 0.36 -31.63 -0.44
N VAL A 633 0.51 -32.96 -0.50
CA VAL A 633 1.55 -33.62 -1.30
C VAL A 633 1.34 -33.37 -2.81
N SER A 634 0.09 -33.49 -3.29
CA SER A 634 -0.23 -33.21 -4.71
C SER A 634 -0.11 -31.73 -5.09
N HIS A 635 -0.17 -30.81 -4.11
CA HIS A 635 0.08 -29.37 -4.29
C HIS A 635 1.52 -28.96 -3.87
N GLY A 636 2.48 -29.88 -4.03
CA GLY A 636 3.91 -29.59 -3.92
C GLY A 636 4.41 -29.33 -2.49
N GLY A 637 3.70 -29.83 -1.47
CA GLY A 637 4.00 -29.57 -0.06
C GLY A 637 3.42 -28.26 0.48
N SER A 638 2.72 -27.48 -0.35
CA SER A 638 2.10 -26.20 0.01
C SER A 638 0.57 -26.30 0.03
N ILE A 639 -0.10 -25.42 0.80
CA ILE A 639 -1.57 -25.41 0.89
C ILE A 639 -2.14 -24.01 1.04
N SER A 640 -2.96 -23.61 0.05
CA SER A 640 -3.85 -22.46 0.19
C SER A 640 -5.09 -22.89 0.98
N VAL A 641 -5.23 -22.42 2.22
CA VAL A 641 -6.37 -22.75 3.11
C VAL A 641 -7.72 -22.48 2.43
N SER A 642 -7.85 -21.36 1.71
CA SER A 642 -9.09 -21.00 1.02
C SER A 642 -9.42 -21.95 -0.14
N LYS A 643 -8.42 -22.38 -0.92
CA LYS A 643 -8.63 -23.31 -2.04
C LYS A 643 -8.88 -24.74 -1.55
N ALA A 644 -8.18 -25.17 -0.51
CA ALA A 644 -8.37 -26.50 0.09
C ALA A 644 -9.75 -26.67 0.74
N ILE A 645 -10.35 -25.59 1.27
CA ILE A 645 -11.74 -25.57 1.74
C ILE A 645 -12.71 -25.93 0.60
N GLU A 646 -12.54 -25.30 -0.56
CA GLU A 646 -13.36 -25.48 -1.76
C GLU A 646 -13.12 -26.86 -2.41
N ASP A 647 -11.87 -27.18 -2.77
CA ASP A 647 -11.49 -28.44 -3.44
C ASP A 647 -11.80 -29.69 -2.61
N LEU A 648 -11.74 -29.62 -1.27
CA LEU A 648 -11.98 -30.76 -0.39
C LEU A 648 -13.41 -30.82 0.18
N GLY A 649 -14.21 -29.75 0.04
CA GLY A 649 -15.55 -29.65 0.63
C GLY A 649 -15.55 -29.66 2.16
N LEU A 650 -14.65 -28.87 2.78
CA LEU A 650 -14.42 -28.85 4.23
C LEU A 650 -14.70 -27.47 4.84
N THR A 651 -15.11 -27.41 6.11
CA THR A 651 -15.13 -26.13 6.84
C THR A 651 -13.70 -25.70 7.22
N ARG A 652 -13.53 -24.40 7.53
CA ARG A 652 -12.23 -23.85 7.93
C ARG A 652 -11.72 -24.48 9.23
N GLU A 653 -12.62 -24.77 10.18
CA GLU A 653 -12.30 -25.43 11.44
C GLU A 653 -11.80 -26.86 11.19
N SER A 654 -12.56 -27.64 10.41
CA SER A 654 -12.25 -29.03 10.09
C SER A 654 -10.89 -29.20 9.39
N LEU A 655 -10.58 -28.31 8.44
CA LEU A 655 -9.28 -28.27 7.78
C LEU A 655 -8.14 -27.86 8.74
N MET A 656 -8.34 -26.80 9.54
CA MET A 656 -7.31 -26.31 10.46
C MET A 656 -7.02 -27.29 11.60
N GLU A 657 -8.03 -27.98 12.14
CA GLU A 657 -7.82 -29.07 13.08
C GLU A 657 -6.99 -30.22 12.48
N SER A 658 -7.26 -30.57 11.23
CA SER A 658 -6.50 -31.63 10.54
C SER A 658 -5.05 -31.23 10.32
N ILE A 659 -4.80 -29.98 9.92
CA ILE A 659 -3.45 -29.40 9.82
C ILE A 659 -2.76 -29.40 11.20
N GLU A 660 -3.46 -29.06 12.28
CA GLU A 660 -2.91 -29.14 13.64
C GLU A 660 -2.59 -30.58 14.07
N ARG A 661 -3.45 -31.55 13.77
CA ARG A 661 -3.17 -32.98 14.04
C ARG A 661 -1.93 -33.45 13.26
N LEU A 662 -1.85 -33.12 11.97
CA LEU A 662 -0.69 -33.46 11.12
C LEU A 662 0.60 -32.77 11.58
N LYS A 663 0.55 -31.51 12.04
CA LYS A 663 1.71 -30.84 12.69
C LYS A 663 2.10 -31.54 14.00
N LYS A 664 1.14 -31.89 14.87
CA LYS A 664 1.38 -32.64 16.12
C LYS A 664 1.88 -34.08 15.90
N MET A 665 1.64 -34.65 14.72
CA MET A 665 2.18 -35.94 14.26
C MET A 665 3.59 -35.84 13.65
N GLY A 666 4.14 -34.64 13.43
CA GLY A 666 5.38 -34.46 12.65
C GLY A 666 5.22 -34.85 11.17
N LYS A 667 4.01 -34.69 10.60
CA LYS A 667 3.72 -34.90 9.16
C LYS A 667 3.74 -33.62 8.35
N LEU A 668 3.72 -32.46 9.02
CA LEU A 668 3.91 -31.14 8.44
C LEU A 668 4.88 -30.39 9.35
N GLU A 669 5.88 -29.73 8.77
CA GLU A 669 6.76 -28.83 9.51
C GLU A 669 6.08 -27.47 9.75
N GLN A 670 6.81 -26.53 10.36
CA GLN A 670 6.26 -25.25 10.79
C GLN A 670 6.18 -24.27 9.61
N ILE A 671 5.04 -24.29 8.92
CA ILE A 671 4.67 -23.35 7.85
C ILE A 671 4.43 -21.94 8.45
N GLU A 672 5.00 -20.91 7.82
CA GLU A 672 4.72 -19.48 8.01
C GLU A 672 3.40 -19.04 7.34
#